data_AF-A0A1M4DYJ9-F1
#
_entry.id   AF-A0A1M4DYJ9-F1
#
_cell.length_a   1.000
_cell.length_b   1.000
_cell.length_c   1.000
_cell.angle_alpha   90.00
_cell.angle_beta   90.00
_cell.angle_gamma   90.00
#
_symmetry.space_group_name_H-M   'P 1'
#
loop_
_entity.id
_entity.type
_entity.pdbx_description
1 polymer ?
#
loop_
_entity_poly.entity_id
_entity_poly.type
_entity_poly.pdbx_seq_one_letter_code
_entity_poly.pdbx_strand_id
1 'polypeptide(L)'
;MFEPAHDLPPLRAALVQLEQAHGTTEAHRFATERIKELGAVLRHGDGHPAEIYAYALSPCGRYLAIGSWCGDDYDRGGVLQVWELASGRCVNVLDEIMGGVGWPGYTGTVQWSADGQRLALAYNTNGVGVWDPFGEEPGPSAEAYVTDGGSRPPGFAFAPDGTRAFIVTGTSQEVQGCIAPLVAGEVFEIGDEDDEGGEGDEDAWDAGGWDDEGEGDGEGDGDGEGDGEGDYAGDGAKHGVGDGERSEGQDDGEDDGEEEWDDEPDAQLARPLTEPLPETVKALLGQDKLRLRDVSWSRDGRRLYGHARGWACALDATDGRVLWFAEAGVGRDAPAWSRDERYFAHQLRGQLLIGDAMTGWTVATLPGHPGASELSWGAYGTVTRLAVVVPAGNDAHARPHVTVYDQGRHRYDLDVALLQLEPDEEGVAWAWSPDGLYAAALTARGQVEVWSLADAPSLIGAVEAPAEARGVLWGADGVIVVLGRAGVRFFQAATGRITGDFAFLRVPPGPRPLELDGVDLAEEVRDEEEASIDPTFALDDQTWAVAFESGQVIAPPDRVPALDGALAWAVERRFGWPVRWGGLDVAPDAATGAERFGPPLDEYLEGFRGHTPAANEPWPPPNTVTLDDLFQFAITSVAPLHSGWDHHVSQNLRHAARLRARLGQPAGARVLLDAIPTPAEQVRGRADVALILAAAGRRDEARTFFDGDEAQVEAVLDEYNEAFVASSVAGAYAAMGDPRAEAWFQRARAAIEPETNPGEHHLAVAWAMIECGWEQEGRALLRQCTETPSIFYTVPLLAYLILTRRDHIARELIPMRNPAAEEWEPQGWFDGWEAVEVFSRLGRPDLVHAWAQVYGDGYAYEDHLAQAETNARRDPARARPGEGELAAILDAYATLQKTPRTQREHPTQLLAAQAAECGHLGAALDLIERLPKDDFNGRAGQTFRALWMAATGLDVEPW
;
A
#
# COMPACT_ATOMS: atom_id res chain seq x y z
N MET A 1 14.82 44.78 6.60
CA MET A 1 14.07 43.59 7.03
C MET A 1 14.78 42.42 6.34
N PHE A 2 14.99 41.32 7.03
CA PHE A 2 15.64 40.14 6.44
C PHE A 2 14.55 39.31 5.77
N GLU A 3 14.75 38.96 4.50
CA GLU A 3 13.81 38.13 3.72
C GLU A 3 14.56 36.86 3.29
N PRO A 4 14.26 35.68 3.87
CA PRO A 4 15.01 34.45 3.63
C PRO A 4 15.22 34.12 2.14
N ALA A 5 14.18 34.23 1.32
CA ALA A 5 14.26 33.96 -0.11
C ALA A 5 15.23 34.86 -0.89
N HIS A 6 15.42 36.11 -0.46
CA HIS A 6 16.35 37.06 -1.08
C HIS A 6 17.75 36.99 -0.45
N ASP A 7 17.82 36.93 0.88
CA ASP A 7 19.03 37.16 1.65
C ASP A 7 19.81 35.88 1.99
N LEU A 8 19.14 34.73 2.19
CA LEU A 8 19.83 33.49 2.59
C LEU A 8 20.76 32.93 1.50
N PRO A 9 20.35 32.81 0.22
CA PRO A 9 21.24 32.23 -0.79
C PRO A 9 22.59 32.97 -0.93
N PRO A 10 22.64 34.32 -1.08
CA PRO A 10 23.93 35.01 -1.16
C PRO A 10 24.71 34.98 0.16
N LEU A 11 24.03 35.00 1.32
CA LEU A 11 24.69 34.85 2.62
C LEU A 11 25.35 33.47 2.76
N ARG A 12 24.62 32.40 2.44
CA ARG A 12 25.12 31.02 2.47
C ARG A 12 26.30 30.86 1.52
N ALA A 13 26.22 31.40 0.31
CA ALA A 13 27.33 31.37 -0.65
C ALA A 13 28.58 32.09 -0.12
N ALA A 14 28.42 33.26 0.51
CA ALA A 14 29.53 34.01 1.09
C ALA A 14 30.17 33.25 2.28
N LEU A 15 29.36 32.61 3.12
CA LEU A 15 29.84 31.79 4.23
C LEU A 15 30.55 30.52 3.75
N VAL A 16 30.05 29.85 2.70
CA VAL A 16 30.76 28.72 2.08
C VAL A 16 32.15 29.14 1.59
N GLN A 17 32.28 30.30 0.96
CA GLN A 17 33.60 30.83 0.53
C GLN A 17 34.50 31.14 1.74
N LEU A 18 33.93 31.71 2.80
CA LEU A 18 34.64 32.00 4.04
C LEU A 18 35.13 30.71 4.73
N GLU A 19 34.28 29.69 4.78
CA GLU A 19 34.59 28.36 5.29
C GLU A 19 35.72 27.71 4.50
N GLN A 20 35.68 27.76 3.17
CA GLN A 20 36.74 27.21 2.33
C GLN A 20 38.11 27.88 2.60
N ALA A 21 38.12 29.17 2.94
CA ALA A 21 39.34 29.92 3.20
C ALA A 21 39.85 29.80 4.64
N HIS A 22 38.94 29.67 5.62
CA HIS A 22 39.25 29.87 7.04
C HIS A 22 38.63 28.84 7.99
N GLY A 23 37.88 27.86 7.49
CA GLY A 23 37.03 26.99 8.28
C GLY A 23 35.85 27.74 8.93
N THR A 24 35.17 27.08 9.87
CA THR A 24 34.05 27.69 10.60
C THR A 24 34.52 28.80 11.53
N THR A 25 34.00 30.02 11.31
CA THR A 25 34.35 31.25 12.05
C THR A 25 33.21 31.76 12.94
N GLU A 26 33.42 32.84 13.70
CA GLU A 26 32.36 33.51 14.47
C GLU A 26 31.22 34.04 13.60
N ALA A 27 31.48 34.39 12.34
CA ALA A 27 30.44 34.85 11.42
C ALA A 27 29.41 33.73 11.14
N HIS A 28 29.88 32.48 11.02
CA HIS A 28 29.02 31.32 10.83
C HIS A 28 28.12 31.08 12.05
N ARG A 29 28.73 31.13 13.25
CA ARG A 29 27.99 30.98 14.51
C ARG A 29 26.96 32.10 14.68
N PHE A 30 27.35 33.34 14.46
CA PHE A 30 26.44 34.49 14.54
C PHE A 30 25.27 34.37 13.57
N ALA A 31 25.54 34.03 12.30
CA ALA A 31 24.49 33.85 11.31
C ALA A 31 23.54 32.70 11.68
N THR A 32 24.08 31.58 12.17
CA THR A 32 23.25 30.44 12.60
C THR A 32 22.36 30.79 13.78
N GLU A 33 22.87 31.52 14.78
CA GLU A 33 22.05 32.01 15.90
C GLU A 33 20.93 32.94 15.42
N ARG A 34 21.20 33.85 14.46
CA ARG A 34 20.16 34.70 13.88
C ARG A 34 19.11 33.90 13.10
N ILE A 35 19.52 32.84 12.42
CA ILE A 35 18.61 31.99 11.64
C ILE A 35 17.72 31.15 12.56
N LYS A 36 18.26 30.62 13.66
CA LYS A 36 17.47 29.95 14.71
C LYS A 36 16.43 30.89 15.31
N GLU A 37 16.78 32.16 15.57
CA GLU A 37 15.83 33.18 16.02
C GLU A 37 14.71 33.49 15.02
N LEU A 38 14.86 33.11 13.75
CA LEU A 38 13.83 33.24 12.71
C LEU A 38 12.92 32.00 12.62
N GLY A 39 13.01 31.06 13.56
CA GLY A 39 12.19 29.85 13.58
C GLY A 39 12.74 28.72 12.71
N ALA A 40 14.06 28.67 12.48
CA ALA A 40 14.65 27.53 11.81
C ALA A 40 14.56 26.26 12.66
N VAL A 41 14.12 25.16 12.06
CA VAL A 41 13.92 23.86 12.73
C VAL A 41 14.95 22.85 12.25
N LEU A 42 15.40 21.96 13.12
CA LEU A 42 16.34 20.90 12.77
C LEU A 42 15.62 19.75 12.04
N ARG A 43 16.19 19.25 10.93
CA ARG A 43 15.59 18.18 10.10
C ARG A 43 16.60 17.11 9.71
N HIS A 44 16.14 15.86 9.64
CA HIS A 44 16.79 14.76 8.92
C HIS A 44 15.97 14.36 7.69
N GLY A 45 16.60 13.62 6.77
CA GLY A 45 15.94 13.07 5.58
C GLY A 45 15.50 11.61 5.73
N ASP A 46 15.84 10.92 6.82
CA ASP A 46 15.44 9.52 7.02
C ASP A 46 14.03 9.47 7.60
N GLY A 47 13.03 9.48 6.71
CA GLY A 47 11.61 9.51 7.11
C GLY A 47 10.69 8.64 6.26
N HIS A 48 11.13 8.15 5.10
CA HIS A 48 10.29 7.27 4.28
C HIS A 48 10.10 5.89 4.94
N PRO A 49 8.87 5.42 5.20
CA PRO A 49 8.58 4.12 5.81
C PRO A 49 8.71 2.93 4.83
N ALA A 50 8.63 3.22 3.54
CA ALA A 50 8.64 2.27 2.44
C ALA A 50 9.49 2.80 1.28
N GLU A 51 9.57 2.01 0.20
CA GLU A 51 10.31 2.43 -1.00
C GLU A 51 9.71 3.71 -1.63
N ILE A 52 10.60 4.48 -2.23
CA ILE A 52 10.27 5.68 -2.99
C ILE A 52 9.82 5.26 -4.39
N TYR A 53 8.61 5.66 -4.74
CA TYR A 53 8.01 5.41 -6.06
C TYR A 53 7.72 6.68 -6.84
N ALA A 54 7.60 7.81 -6.15
CA ALA A 54 7.10 9.04 -6.73
C ALA A 54 8.08 10.19 -6.51
N TYR A 55 8.35 11.00 -7.54
CA TYR A 55 9.15 12.21 -7.40
C TYR A 55 8.90 13.22 -8.51
N ALA A 56 9.13 14.50 -8.20
CA ALA A 56 9.04 15.55 -9.19
C ALA A 56 10.01 16.69 -8.91
N LEU A 57 10.75 17.09 -9.95
CA LEU A 57 11.57 18.30 -9.91
C LEU A 57 10.69 19.53 -10.15
N SER A 58 10.77 20.50 -9.24
CA SER A 58 10.08 21.79 -9.39
C SER A 58 10.40 22.48 -10.72
N PRO A 59 9.50 23.31 -11.30
CA PRO A 59 9.74 23.96 -12.59
C PRO A 59 10.98 24.85 -12.62
N CYS A 60 11.33 25.43 -11.46
CA CYS A 60 12.53 26.25 -11.28
C CYS A 60 13.81 25.42 -11.08
N GLY A 61 13.70 24.11 -10.89
CA GLY A 61 14.80 23.17 -10.69
C GLY A 61 15.48 23.25 -9.32
N ARG A 62 14.96 24.03 -8.37
CA ARG A 62 15.61 24.23 -7.05
C ARG A 62 15.16 23.25 -5.98
N TYR A 63 13.96 22.70 -6.15
CA TYR A 63 13.35 21.75 -5.23
C TYR A 63 13.00 20.43 -5.92
N LEU A 64 13.14 19.35 -5.18
CA LEU A 64 12.69 18.01 -5.55
C LEU A 64 11.69 17.53 -4.49
N ALA A 65 10.51 17.15 -4.93
CA ALA A 65 9.53 16.44 -4.13
C ALA A 65 9.77 14.93 -4.28
N ILE A 66 9.71 14.19 -3.18
CA ILE A 66 9.84 12.73 -3.15
C ILE A 66 8.71 12.17 -2.29
N GLY A 67 7.89 11.31 -2.86
CA GLY A 67 6.80 10.61 -2.20
C GLY A 67 7.12 9.13 -2.00
N SER A 68 6.70 8.59 -0.85
CA SER A 68 6.63 7.14 -0.64
C SER A 68 5.20 6.67 -0.50
N TRP A 69 4.94 5.47 -1.02
CA TRP A 69 3.74 4.70 -0.73
C TRP A 69 3.70 4.30 0.76
N CYS A 70 2.52 3.91 1.26
CA CYS A 70 2.34 3.49 2.66
C CYS A 70 2.91 2.08 2.95
N GLY A 71 2.97 1.21 1.94
CA GLY A 71 3.32 -0.21 2.17
C GLY A 71 2.09 -0.98 2.67
N ASP A 72 2.33 -2.01 3.48
CA ASP A 72 1.27 -2.86 4.05
C ASP A 72 0.52 -2.19 5.23
N ASP A 73 0.97 -1.00 5.67
CA ASP A 73 0.40 -0.26 6.79
C ASP A 73 -0.27 1.02 6.25
N TYR A 74 -1.51 0.87 5.81
CA TYR A 74 -2.27 1.95 5.16
C TYR A 74 -2.53 3.13 6.09
N ASP A 75 -2.85 2.84 7.36
CA ASP A 75 -3.19 3.82 8.40
C ASP A 75 -1.98 4.67 8.81
N ARG A 76 -0.77 4.09 8.85
CA ARG A 76 0.47 4.87 9.03
C ARG A 76 0.71 5.86 7.90
N GLY A 77 0.12 5.63 6.73
CA GLY A 77 0.23 6.51 5.56
C GLY A 77 1.64 6.57 4.97
N GLY A 78 1.84 7.48 4.03
CA GLY A 78 3.13 7.71 3.38
C GLY A 78 3.73 9.07 3.73
N VAL A 79 4.82 9.40 3.05
CA VAL A 79 5.62 10.59 3.33
C VAL A 79 5.90 11.36 2.05
N LEU A 80 5.72 12.68 2.11
CA LEU A 80 6.22 13.62 1.13
C LEU A 80 7.41 14.41 1.70
N GLN A 81 8.58 14.23 1.10
CA GLN A 81 9.77 15.01 1.42
C GLN A 81 10.06 16.07 0.36
N VAL A 82 10.47 17.26 0.81
CA VAL A 82 10.92 18.35 -0.06
C VAL A 82 12.39 18.62 0.17
N TRP A 83 13.16 18.53 -0.90
CA TRP A 83 14.62 18.64 -0.90
C TRP A 83 15.07 19.91 -1.62
N GLU A 84 15.90 20.73 -0.97
CA GLU A 84 16.57 21.85 -1.63
C GLU A 84 17.87 21.37 -2.30
N LEU A 85 17.93 21.45 -3.63
CA LEU A 85 19.05 20.91 -4.39
C LEU A 85 20.37 21.62 -4.09
N ALA A 86 20.34 22.94 -3.88
CA ALA A 86 21.55 23.74 -3.66
C ALA A 86 22.30 23.34 -2.37
N SER A 87 21.57 22.92 -1.33
CA SER A 87 22.15 22.39 -0.09
C SER A 87 22.28 20.86 -0.11
N GLY A 88 21.48 20.17 -0.92
CA GLY A 88 21.35 18.71 -0.90
C GLY A 88 20.70 18.21 0.38
N ARG A 89 19.74 18.97 0.92
CA ARG A 89 19.13 18.73 2.23
C ARG A 89 17.62 18.66 2.14
N CYS A 90 17.05 17.78 2.96
CA CYS A 90 15.62 17.75 3.23
C CYS A 90 15.26 19.02 4.01
N VAL A 91 14.38 19.83 3.44
CA VAL A 91 13.95 21.11 4.01
C VAL A 91 12.51 21.04 4.53
N ASN A 92 11.72 20.08 4.06
CA ASN A 92 10.42 19.77 4.64
C ASN A 92 10.12 18.27 4.57
N VAL A 93 9.30 17.80 5.51
CA VAL A 93 8.72 16.46 5.52
C VAL A 93 7.26 16.61 5.95
N LEU A 94 6.36 16.08 5.15
CA LEU A 94 4.94 15.93 5.47
C LEU A 94 4.72 14.42 5.60
N ASP A 95 4.50 13.95 6.82
CA ASP A 95 4.30 12.54 7.16
C ASP A 95 2.81 12.25 7.38
N GLU A 96 2.44 10.98 7.52
CA GLU A 96 1.07 10.51 7.76
C GLU A 96 0.08 10.92 6.67
N ILE A 97 0.55 10.99 5.43
CA ILE A 97 -0.34 11.19 4.29
C ILE A 97 -1.10 9.87 4.09
N MET A 98 -2.37 9.85 4.51
CA MET A 98 -3.28 8.70 4.44
C MET A 98 -3.21 7.98 3.09
N GLY A 99 -3.03 6.65 3.11
CA GLY A 99 -2.85 5.79 1.94
C GLY A 99 -1.61 6.06 1.07
N GLY A 100 -0.73 6.94 1.53
CA GLY A 100 0.57 7.23 0.93
C GLY A 100 0.56 8.09 -0.33
N VAL A 101 1.76 8.35 -0.85
CA VAL A 101 1.98 9.21 -2.03
C VAL A 101 2.48 8.37 -3.20
N GLY A 102 1.68 8.31 -4.26
CA GLY A 102 1.94 7.48 -5.43
C GLY A 102 1.72 5.99 -5.19
N TRP A 103 2.10 5.17 -6.17
CA TRP A 103 1.93 3.72 -6.14
C TRP A 103 2.97 3.03 -7.04
N PRO A 104 3.45 1.81 -6.72
CA PRO A 104 4.32 1.04 -7.59
C PRO A 104 3.77 0.86 -9.01
N GLY A 105 4.54 1.17 -10.04
CA GLY A 105 4.11 1.01 -11.45
C GLY A 105 3.27 2.17 -12.00
N TYR A 106 3.13 3.26 -11.24
CA TYR A 106 2.43 4.46 -11.68
C TYR A 106 3.39 5.65 -11.78
N THR A 107 3.23 6.44 -12.85
CA THR A 107 4.07 7.61 -13.13
C THR A 107 3.25 8.89 -13.19
N GLY A 108 3.90 10.03 -12.93
CA GLY A 108 3.24 11.34 -12.93
C GLY A 108 2.35 11.55 -11.71
N THR A 109 2.62 10.82 -10.63
CA THR A 109 1.81 10.83 -9.40
C THR A 109 2.08 12.05 -8.53
N VAL A 110 3.19 12.77 -8.78
CA VAL A 110 3.54 14.02 -8.12
C VAL A 110 3.76 15.10 -9.17
N GLN A 111 3.03 16.22 -9.07
CA GLN A 111 3.12 17.31 -10.06
C GLN A 111 3.16 18.69 -9.38
N TRP A 112 4.15 19.50 -9.74
CA TRP A 112 4.24 20.88 -9.27
C TRP A 112 3.36 21.82 -10.10
N SER A 113 2.75 22.81 -9.44
CA SER A 113 2.21 23.99 -10.13
C SER A 113 3.32 24.73 -10.88
N ALA A 114 2.97 25.51 -11.91
CA ALA A 114 3.96 26.17 -12.75
C ALA A 114 4.80 27.22 -12.00
N ASP A 115 4.27 27.81 -10.93
CA ASP A 115 4.97 28.73 -10.03
C ASP A 115 5.77 28.03 -8.92
N GLY A 116 5.61 26.71 -8.78
CA GLY A 116 6.27 25.88 -7.77
C GLY A 116 5.83 26.16 -6.34
N GLN A 117 4.61 26.70 -6.13
CA GLN A 117 4.04 26.93 -4.80
C GLN A 117 3.08 25.84 -4.34
N ARG A 118 2.62 24.97 -5.23
CA ARG A 118 1.68 23.88 -4.91
C ARG A 118 2.16 22.55 -5.50
N LEU A 119 1.84 21.46 -4.82
CA LEU A 119 2.06 20.10 -5.27
C LEU A 119 0.73 19.37 -5.36
N ALA A 120 0.41 18.81 -6.52
CA ALA A 120 -0.67 17.86 -6.66
C ALA A 120 -0.12 16.43 -6.55
N LEU A 121 -0.80 15.60 -5.75
CA LEU A 121 -0.42 14.21 -5.48
C LEU A 121 -1.58 13.27 -5.84
N ALA A 122 -1.28 12.13 -6.45
CA ALA A 122 -2.14 10.96 -6.34
C ALA A 122 -1.86 10.27 -5.00
N TYR A 123 -2.89 10.09 -4.18
CA TYR A 123 -2.78 9.61 -2.80
C TYR A 123 -4.07 8.90 -2.39
N ASN A 124 -4.07 8.27 -1.21
CA ASN A 124 -5.24 7.61 -0.63
C ASN A 124 -5.95 6.68 -1.63
N THR A 125 -5.15 5.81 -2.27
CA THR A 125 -5.56 4.88 -3.34
C THR A 125 -6.03 5.55 -4.63
N ASN A 126 -7.02 6.44 -4.60
CA ASN A 126 -7.67 6.99 -5.79
C ASN A 126 -7.97 8.49 -5.74
N GLY A 127 -7.52 9.17 -4.70
CA GLY A 127 -7.63 10.62 -4.53
C GLY A 127 -6.58 11.39 -5.33
N VAL A 128 -6.94 12.61 -5.74
CA VAL A 128 -5.99 13.62 -6.21
C VAL A 128 -6.10 14.85 -5.32
N GLY A 129 -5.02 15.16 -4.60
CA GLY A 129 -5.01 16.23 -3.60
C GLY A 129 -3.92 17.26 -3.86
N VAL A 130 -4.01 18.41 -3.19
CA VAL A 130 -3.05 19.51 -3.32
C VAL A 130 -2.47 19.93 -1.97
N TRP A 131 -1.14 19.96 -1.88
CA TRP A 131 -0.38 20.36 -0.70
C TRP A 131 0.41 21.64 -0.92
N ASP A 132 0.66 22.36 0.18
CA ASP A 132 1.77 23.33 0.25
C ASP A 132 3.07 22.57 0.58
N PRO A 133 4.03 22.42 -0.37
CA PRO A 133 5.30 21.75 -0.12
C PRO A 133 6.12 22.35 1.03
N PHE A 134 5.81 23.57 1.44
CA PHE A 134 6.54 24.31 2.47
C PHE A 134 5.67 24.60 3.71
N GLY A 135 4.47 24.03 3.76
CA GLY A 135 3.54 24.13 4.89
C GLY A 135 3.91 23.20 6.04
N GLU A 136 3.13 23.30 7.13
CA GLU A 136 3.24 22.44 8.32
C GLU A 136 2.20 21.31 8.30
N GLU A 137 1.04 21.56 7.68
CA GLU A 137 -0.09 20.65 7.65
C GLU A 137 0.17 19.43 6.76
N PRO A 138 0.03 18.19 7.28
CA PRO A 138 0.17 16.97 6.49
C PRO A 138 -1.06 16.68 5.62
N GLY A 139 -2.22 17.29 5.91
CA GLY A 139 -3.45 17.12 5.14
C GLY A 139 -3.47 17.93 3.83
N PRO A 140 -4.25 17.49 2.82
CA PRO A 140 -4.44 18.25 1.59
C PRO A 140 -5.16 19.57 1.88
N SER A 141 -4.78 20.62 1.17
CA SER A 141 -5.53 21.88 1.14
C SER A 141 -6.78 21.81 0.25
N ALA A 142 -6.80 20.88 -0.70
CA ALA A 142 -7.94 20.56 -1.56
C ALA A 142 -7.80 19.12 -2.09
N GLU A 143 -8.90 18.42 -2.29
CA GLU A 143 -8.90 17.03 -2.79
C GLU A 143 -10.08 16.69 -3.68
N ALA A 144 -9.91 15.65 -4.51
CA ALA A 144 -10.94 15.13 -5.38
C ALA A 144 -10.94 13.59 -5.43
N TYR A 145 -12.12 13.00 -5.22
CA TYR A 145 -12.41 11.56 -5.29
C TYR A 145 -13.49 11.31 -6.33
N VAL A 146 -13.10 11.35 -7.60
CA VAL A 146 -14.02 11.38 -8.76
C VAL A 146 -13.92 10.12 -9.62
N THR A 147 -13.36 9.04 -9.09
CA THR A 147 -13.00 7.81 -9.81
C THR A 147 -13.96 6.64 -9.54
N ASP A 148 -15.10 6.90 -8.88
CA ASP A 148 -16.11 5.89 -8.53
C ASP A 148 -15.52 4.70 -7.75
N GLY A 149 -14.72 4.99 -6.72
CA GLY A 149 -14.16 3.98 -5.83
C GLY A 149 -13.04 3.12 -6.44
N GLY A 150 -12.40 3.55 -7.54
CA GLY A 150 -11.31 2.79 -8.16
C GLY A 150 -10.22 2.40 -7.15
N SER A 151 -9.69 1.17 -7.23
CA SER A 151 -8.69 0.64 -6.28
C SER A 151 -7.24 0.98 -6.62
N ARG A 152 -7.00 1.98 -7.49
CA ARG A 152 -5.67 2.38 -7.97
C ARG A 152 -5.63 3.88 -8.29
N PRO A 153 -4.45 4.53 -8.23
CA PRO A 153 -4.36 5.98 -8.43
C PRO A 153 -4.76 6.38 -9.85
N PRO A 154 -5.55 7.45 -10.02
CA PRO A 154 -5.92 7.93 -11.34
C PRO A 154 -4.73 8.57 -12.04
N GLY A 155 -4.67 8.40 -13.36
CA GLY A 155 -3.88 9.30 -14.19
C GLY A 155 -4.47 10.71 -14.07
N PHE A 156 -3.64 11.70 -13.78
CA PHE A 156 -4.09 13.09 -13.68
C PHE A 156 -3.06 14.06 -14.28
N ALA A 157 -3.51 15.27 -14.54
CA ALA A 157 -2.65 16.37 -14.97
C ALA A 157 -3.01 17.63 -14.19
N PHE A 158 -2.06 18.20 -13.47
CA PHE A 158 -2.28 19.44 -12.71
C PHE A 158 -2.17 20.65 -13.64
N ALA A 159 -3.15 21.55 -13.57
CA ALA A 159 -3.18 22.72 -14.42
C ALA A 159 -2.07 23.71 -14.04
N PRO A 160 -1.51 24.46 -15.01
CA PRO A 160 -0.41 25.39 -14.74
C PRO A 160 -0.77 26.51 -13.76
N ASP A 161 -2.06 26.82 -13.62
CA ASP A 161 -2.59 27.80 -12.66
C ASP A 161 -2.53 27.30 -11.20
N GLY A 162 -2.35 26.00 -10.99
CA GLY A 162 -2.27 25.37 -9.66
C GLY A 162 -3.63 25.31 -8.94
N THR A 163 -4.74 25.43 -9.66
CA THR A 163 -6.09 25.50 -9.07
C THR A 163 -7.04 24.44 -9.58
N ARG A 164 -6.64 23.62 -10.55
CA ARG A 164 -7.48 22.58 -11.16
C ARG A 164 -6.64 21.39 -11.62
N ALA A 165 -7.25 20.22 -11.74
CA ALA A 165 -6.63 19.07 -12.41
C ALA A 165 -7.60 18.44 -13.41
N PHE A 166 -7.04 17.85 -14.47
CA PHE A 166 -7.77 16.84 -15.23
C PHE A 166 -7.53 15.49 -14.56
N ILE A 167 -8.59 14.75 -14.26
CA ILE A 167 -8.52 13.43 -13.59
C ILE A 167 -9.18 12.41 -14.50
N VAL A 168 -8.50 11.29 -14.75
CA VAL A 168 -9.03 10.14 -15.49
C VAL A 168 -9.92 9.33 -14.55
N THR A 169 -11.22 9.35 -14.77
CA THR A 169 -12.24 8.84 -13.85
C THR A 169 -12.77 7.45 -14.20
N GLY A 170 -12.61 7.02 -15.46
CA GLY A 170 -13.17 5.75 -15.91
C GLY A 170 -14.70 5.74 -16.08
N THR A 171 -15.37 6.88 -15.98
CA THR A 171 -16.84 7.01 -16.04
C THR A 171 -17.46 6.64 -17.41
N SER A 172 -18.80 6.70 -17.48
CA SER A 172 -19.62 6.41 -18.65
C SER A 172 -19.42 7.37 -19.84
N GLN A 173 -18.77 8.51 -19.63
CA GLN A 173 -18.59 9.53 -20.66
C GLN A 173 -17.64 9.10 -21.78
N GLU A 174 -17.85 9.66 -22.98
CA GLU A 174 -17.02 9.33 -24.14
C GLU A 174 -15.55 9.75 -23.95
N VAL A 175 -15.27 10.87 -23.27
CA VAL A 175 -13.93 11.15 -22.74
C VAL A 175 -13.93 10.80 -21.27
N GLN A 176 -13.14 9.78 -20.89
CA GLN A 176 -13.15 9.23 -19.52
C GLN A 176 -12.33 10.07 -18.54
N GLY A 177 -12.74 11.31 -18.33
CA GLY A 177 -12.16 12.18 -17.32
C GLY A 177 -12.90 13.50 -17.14
N CYS A 178 -12.59 14.19 -16.05
CA CYS A 178 -13.22 15.45 -15.68
C CYS A 178 -12.16 16.50 -15.29
N ILE A 179 -12.60 17.75 -15.16
CA ILE A 179 -11.81 18.86 -14.61
C ILE A 179 -12.27 19.11 -13.19
N ALA A 180 -11.45 18.74 -12.20
CA ALA A 180 -11.72 19.00 -10.80
C ALA A 180 -11.13 20.36 -10.38
N PRO A 181 -11.89 21.23 -9.70
CA PRO A 181 -11.32 22.36 -8.97
C PRO A 181 -10.55 21.87 -7.74
N LEU A 182 -9.35 22.43 -7.53
CA LEU A 182 -8.44 22.08 -6.44
C LEU A 182 -7.92 23.39 -5.79
N VAL A 183 -8.86 24.26 -5.42
CA VAL A 183 -8.56 25.54 -4.76
C VAL A 183 -8.51 25.36 -3.24
N ALA A 184 -9.60 24.80 -2.71
CA ALA A 184 -9.82 24.45 -1.31
C ALA A 184 -11.00 23.46 -1.20
N GLY A 185 -10.99 22.62 -0.16
CA GLY A 185 -12.08 21.69 0.16
C GLY A 185 -12.08 20.42 -0.69
N GLU A 186 -13.17 19.65 -0.58
CA GLU A 186 -13.30 18.32 -1.17
C GLU A 186 -14.24 18.34 -2.39
N VAL A 187 -13.94 17.49 -3.38
CA VAL A 187 -14.72 17.31 -4.60
C VAL A 187 -14.99 15.82 -4.81
N PHE A 188 -16.18 15.36 -4.46
CA PHE A 188 -16.58 13.95 -4.60
C PHE A 188 -17.37 13.68 -5.88
N GLU A 189 -18.14 14.68 -6.33
CA GLU A 189 -19.12 14.49 -7.38
C GLU A 189 -18.68 15.09 -8.72
N ILE A 190 -19.09 14.43 -9.79
CA ILE A 190 -18.99 14.93 -11.16
C ILE A 190 -20.36 15.51 -11.51
N GLY A 191 -20.43 16.78 -11.91
CA GLY A 191 -21.71 17.42 -12.23
C GLY A 191 -22.43 16.76 -13.42
N ASP A 192 -23.74 16.52 -13.27
CA ASP A 192 -24.60 15.90 -14.29
C ASP A 192 -25.18 16.90 -15.31
N GLU A 193 -25.61 16.39 -16.47
CA GLU A 193 -26.12 17.20 -17.60
C GLU A 193 -27.51 17.85 -17.35
N ASP A 194 -28.23 17.49 -16.28
CA ASP A 194 -29.67 17.80 -16.13
C ASP A 194 -30.01 19.05 -15.29
N ASP A 195 -29.04 19.76 -14.71
CA ASP A 195 -29.29 20.96 -13.90
C ASP A 195 -29.34 22.27 -14.72
N GLU A 196 -30.25 22.32 -15.71
CA GLU A 196 -30.80 23.59 -16.21
C GLU A 196 -32.23 23.80 -15.68
N GLY A 197 -32.32 24.21 -14.41
CA GLY A 197 -33.44 24.98 -13.87
C GLY A 197 -34.66 24.19 -13.40
N GLY A 198 -34.67 23.85 -12.11
CA GLY A 198 -35.87 23.52 -11.35
C GLY A 198 -35.81 24.20 -9.98
N GLU A 199 -36.87 24.91 -9.61
CA GLU A 199 -37.07 25.37 -8.23
C GLU A 199 -37.00 24.16 -7.29
N GLY A 200 -36.33 24.36 -6.14
CA GLY A 200 -35.87 23.28 -5.27
C GLY A 200 -36.93 22.28 -4.83
N ASP A 201 -36.47 21.05 -4.69
CA ASP A 201 -37.00 20.10 -3.73
C ASP A 201 -35.86 19.77 -2.75
N GLU A 202 -36.09 20.14 -1.49
CA GLU A 202 -35.27 19.81 -0.33
C GLU A 202 -35.25 18.27 -0.17
N ASP A 203 -34.17 17.62 -0.58
CA ASP A 203 -33.75 16.31 -0.07
C ASP A 203 -32.21 16.26 -0.18
N ALA A 204 -31.56 17.06 0.67
CA ALA A 204 -30.15 16.93 0.98
C ALA A 204 -29.92 15.54 1.60
N TRP A 205 -29.09 14.72 0.95
CA TRP A 205 -28.64 13.45 1.53
C TRP A 205 -27.59 13.76 2.59
N ASP A 206 -27.88 13.33 3.83
CA ASP A 206 -26.99 13.39 4.97
C ASP A 206 -25.62 12.79 4.64
N ALA A 207 -24.58 13.62 4.78
CA ALA A 207 -23.22 13.16 4.98
C ALA A 207 -23.19 12.23 6.21
N GLY A 208 -22.92 10.95 6.00
CA GLY A 208 -22.91 9.96 7.07
C GLY A 208 -22.03 8.76 6.74
N GLY A 209 -20.92 8.66 7.46
CA GLY A 209 -20.30 7.40 7.86
C GLY A 209 -19.35 6.75 6.85
N TRP A 210 -18.05 6.86 7.13
CA TRP A 210 -17.04 5.98 6.57
C TRP A 210 -17.29 4.55 7.07
N ASP A 211 -17.77 3.69 6.18
CA ASP A 211 -17.76 2.24 6.35
C ASP A 211 -16.47 1.72 5.67
N ASP A 212 -15.54 1.25 6.50
CA ASP A 212 -14.31 0.60 6.08
C ASP A 212 -14.58 -0.91 5.99
N GLU A 213 -14.86 -1.39 4.77
CA GLU A 213 -15.03 -2.81 4.44
C GLU A 213 -13.97 -3.26 3.41
N GLY A 214 -12.97 -4.01 3.89
CA GLY A 214 -12.51 -5.25 3.26
C GLY A 214 -11.40 -5.19 2.21
N GLU A 215 -10.14 -5.06 2.65
CA GLU A 215 -8.99 -5.49 1.84
C GLU A 215 -8.73 -6.99 2.02
N GLY A 216 -8.84 -7.74 0.91
CA GLY A 216 -8.38 -9.11 0.78
C GLY A 216 -7.07 -9.14 0.01
N ASP A 217 -5.99 -9.51 0.70
CA ASP A 217 -4.67 -9.69 0.12
C ASP A 217 -4.65 -10.87 -0.87
N GLY A 218 -4.26 -10.59 -2.10
CA GLY A 218 -3.93 -11.57 -3.11
C GLY A 218 -2.58 -11.27 -3.72
N GLU A 219 -1.52 -11.85 -3.16
CA GLU A 219 -0.22 -11.97 -3.83
C GLU A 219 -0.39 -12.82 -5.10
N GLY A 220 0.01 -12.27 -6.25
CA GLY A 220 0.02 -12.97 -7.52
C GLY A 220 0.79 -12.20 -8.58
N ASP A 221 2.09 -12.49 -8.68
CA ASP A 221 2.92 -12.14 -9.85
C ASP A 221 2.30 -12.70 -11.13
N GLY A 222 2.15 -11.88 -12.18
CA GLY A 222 1.85 -12.37 -13.52
C GLY A 222 1.21 -11.35 -14.45
N ASP A 223 2.04 -10.78 -15.32
CA ASP A 223 1.72 -10.04 -16.54
C ASP A 223 0.41 -10.44 -17.23
N GLY A 224 -0.51 -9.49 -17.42
CA GLY A 224 -1.73 -9.70 -18.19
C GLY A 224 -2.58 -8.43 -18.35
N GLU A 225 -2.45 -7.77 -19.50
CA GLU A 225 -3.39 -6.72 -19.94
C GLU A 225 -4.80 -7.32 -20.10
N GLY A 226 -5.80 -6.78 -19.39
CA GLY A 226 -7.20 -7.18 -19.53
C GLY A 226 -8.17 -6.20 -18.87
N ASP A 227 -8.84 -5.40 -19.71
CA ASP A 227 -9.92 -4.47 -19.33
C ASP A 227 -11.21 -5.25 -19.00
N GLY A 228 -11.87 -4.99 -17.87
CA GLY A 228 -13.18 -5.58 -17.52
C GLY A 228 -14.10 -4.60 -16.80
N GLU A 229 -15.25 -4.29 -17.41
CA GLU A 229 -16.38 -3.51 -16.87
C GLU A 229 -17.30 -4.40 -16.02
N GLY A 230 -17.84 -3.90 -14.90
CA GLY A 230 -18.87 -4.58 -14.10
C GLY A 230 -19.79 -3.59 -13.37
N ASP A 231 -21.09 -3.64 -13.68
CA ASP A 231 -22.18 -2.82 -13.14
C ASP A 231 -22.54 -3.19 -11.68
N TYR A 232 -22.82 -2.20 -10.80
CA TYR A 232 -23.47 -2.40 -9.50
C TYR A 232 -24.66 -1.45 -9.27
N ALA A 233 -25.74 -1.99 -8.72
CA ALA A 233 -26.93 -1.29 -8.22
C ALA A 233 -27.13 -1.67 -6.75
N GLY A 234 -27.39 -0.68 -5.89
CA GLY A 234 -27.37 -0.78 -4.41
C GLY A 234 -28.64 -1.30 -3.73
N ASP A 235 -28.67 -1.30 -2.38
CA ASP A 235 -29.49 -0.43 -1.52
C ASP A 235 -29.27 -0.76 -0.01
N GLY A 236 -29.57 0.19 0.88
CA GLY A 236 -29.02 0.31 2.25
C GLY A 236 -29.78 -0.34 3.43
N ALA A 237 -29.26 -0.17 4.67
CA ALA A 237 -30.05 0.01 5.92
C ALA A 237 -29.23 0.27 7.22
N LYS A 238 -29.18 1.56 7.62
CA LYS A 238 -29.40 2.17 8.96
C LYS A 238 -29.39 1.30 10.24
N HIS A 239 -28.60 1.68 11.27
CA HIS A 239 -29.05 2.39 12.49
C HIS A 239 -28.06 2.33 13.69
N GLY A 240 -27.94 3.46 14.41
CA GLY A 240 -28.13 3.48 15.88
C GLY A 240 -26.93 3.75 16.78
N VAL A 241 -26.65 5.03 17.06
CA VAL A 241 -25.72 5.48 18.12
C VAL A 241 -26.39 5.37 19.49
N GLY A 242 -25.68 4.78 20.46
CA GLY A 242 -26.02 4.74 21.88
C GLY A 242 -24.99 5.52 22.71
N ASP A 243 -25.52 6.34 23.62
CA ASP A 243 -24.87 7.39 24.40
C ASP A 243 -23.74 6.95 25.35
N GLY A 244 -22.79 7.87 25.58
CA GLY A 244 -21.80 7.83 26.65
C GLY A 244 -21.67 9.17 27.37
N GLU A 245 -22.16 9.19 28.62
CA GLU A 245 -22.30 10.31 29.55
C GLU A 245 -21.01 11.12 29.84
N ARG A 246 -21.12 12.46 29.92
CA ARG A 246 -20.24 13.32 30.74
C ARG A 246 -21.02 14.45 31.44
N SER A 247 -21.10 14.28 32.77
CA SER A 247 -21.19 15.24 33.90
C SER A 247 -22.03 16.52 33.81
N GLU A 248 -22.98 16.59 34.75
CA GLU A 248 -23.79 17.73 35.18
C GLU A 248 -22.98 18.97 35.60
N GLY A 249 -23.45 20.14 35.15
CA GLY A 249 -23.16 21.47 35.70
C GLY A 249 -24.36 22.39 35.42
N GLN A 250 -25.02 22.83 36.49
CA GLN A 250 -26.34 23.46 36.51
C GLN A 250 -26.32 24.99 36.34
N ASP A 251 -27.48 25.50 35.92
CA ASP A 251 -28.08 26.85 36.08
C ASP A 251 -28.15 27.81 34.87
N ASP A 252 -29.41 27.96 34.42
CA ASP A 252 -30.18 29.21 34.26
C ASP A 252 -30.06 30.09 32.99
N GLY A 253 -31.01 29.88 32.08
CA GLY A 253 -32.06 30.88 31.82
C GLY A 253 -31.87 31.92 30.70
N GLU A 254 -32.72 31.77 29.67
CA GLU A 254 -33.29 32.81 28.79
C GLU A 254 -32.39 33.53 27.78
N ASP A 255 -32.87 33.54 26.53
CA ASP A 255 -33.05 34.71 25.64
C ASP A 255 -32.49 34.50 24.21
N ASP A 256 -33.37 33.99 23.34
CA ASP A 256 -33.77 34.56 22.06
C ASP A 256 -32.66 35.29 21.24
N GLY A 257 -31.94 34.53 20.42
CA GLY A 257 -31.12 35.06 19.33
C GLY A 257 -31.26 34.17 18.09
N GLU A 258 -32.00 34.65 17.10
CA GLU A 258 -31.95 34.12 15.73
C GLU A 258 -30.52 34.33 15.20
N GLU A 259 -29.67 33.29 15.26
CA GLU A 259 -28.44 33.24 14.48
C GLU A 259 -28.81 32.75 13.07
N GLU A 260 -28.66 33.65 12.09
CA GLU A 260 -28.61 33.33 10.68
C GLU A 260 -27.59 32.20 10.48
N TRP A 261 -28.05 31.05 9.98
CA TRP A 261 -27.17 30.01 9.49
C TRP A 261 -26.45 30.60 8.26
N ASP A 262 -25.15 30.85 8.40
CA ASP A 262 -24.28 31.17 7.28
C ASP A 262 -24.38 30.03 6.26
N ASP A 263 -24.67 30.40 5.01
CA ASP A 263 -24.79 29.51 3.85
C ASP A 263 -23.61 28.52 3.80
N GLU A 264 -23.90 27.22 3.71
CA GLU A 264 -22.90 26.21 3.32
C GLU A 264 -22.23 26.66 2.01
N PRO A 265 -20.90 26.58 1.87
CA PRO A 265 -20.24 26.95 0.63
C PRO A 265 -20.72 26.00 -0.48
N ASP A 266 -21.27 26.56 -1.56
CA ASP A 266 -21.69 25.85 -2.79
C ASP A 266 -20.77 24.65 -3.07
N ALA A 267 -21.32 23.43 -3.06
CA ALA A 267 -20.56 22.21 -3.33
C ALA A 267 -19.78 22.35 -4.64
N GLN A 268 -18.46 22.24 -4.58
CA GLN A 268 -17.62 22.33 -5.77
C GLN A 268 -17.69 21.02 -6.55
N LEU A 269 -18.31 21.03 -7.73
CA LEU A 269 -18.43 19.86 -8.58
C LEU A 269 -17.27 19.75 -9.57
N ALA A 270 -16.78 18.52 -9.80
CA ALA A 270 -15.90 18.24 -10.92
C ALA A 270 -16.68 18.34 -12.23
N ARG A 271 -16.11 19.05 -13.21
CA ARG A 271 -16.81 19.30 -14.47
C ARG A 271 -16.45 18.24 -15.51
N PRO A 272 -17.43 17.51 -16.05
CA PRO A 272 -17.18 16.59 -17.15
C PRO A 272 -16.74 17.26 -18.46
N LEU A 273 -16.19 16.47 -19.37
CA LEU A 273 -15.87 16.89 -20.73
C LEU A 273 -16.97 16.42 -21.68
N THR A 274 -17.95 17.29 -21.94
CA THR A 274 -19.25 16.93 -22.53
C THR A 274 -19.30 16.94 -24.06
N GLU A 275 -18.30 17.46 -24.76
CA GLU A 275 -18.28 17.44 -26.22
C GLU A 275 -18.18 15.99 -26.74
N PRO A 276 -19.13 15.51 -27.56
CA PRO A 276 -19.09 14.14 -28.08
C PRO A 276 -17.84 13.89 -28.94
N LEU A 277 -17.29 12.68 -28.83
CA LEU A 277 -16.21 12.25 -29.71
C LEU A 277 -16.71 12.21 -31.16
N PRO A 278 -15.96 12.79 -32.11
CA PRO A 278 -16.31 12.67 -33.51
C PRO A 278 -16.39 11.20 -33.94
N GLU A 279 -17.40 10.83 -34.74
CA GLU A 279 -17.56 9.46 -35.29
C GLU A 279 -16.30 8.94 -35.99
N THR A 280 -15.52 9.84 -36.58
CA THR A 280 -14.23 9.49 -37.18
C THR A 280 -13.20 9.03 -36.15
N VAL A 281 -13.19 9.62 -34.95
CA VAL A 281 -12.31 9.24 -33.85
C VAL A 281 -12.74 7.90 -33.26
N LYS A 282 -14.04 7.70 -33.01
CA LYS A 282 -14.60 6.43 -32.56
C LYS A 282 -14.24 5.27 -33.50
N ALA A 283 -14.39 5.50 -34.81
CA ALA A 283 -14.02 4.54 -35.83
C ALA A 283 -12.51 4.19 -35.86
N LEU A 284 -11.64 5.15 -35.49
CA LEU A 284 -10.19 4.93 -35.41
C LEU A 284 -9.77 4.22 -34.12
N LEU A 285 -10.44 4.52 -33.00
CA LEU A 285 -10.24 3.86 -31.70
C LEU A 285 -10.81 2.44 -31.66
N GLY A 286 -11.84 2.17 -32.46
CA GLY A 286 -12.61 0.91 -32.43
C GLY A 286 -13.60 0.82 -31.27
N GLN A 287 -13.87 1.93 -30.59
CA GLN A 287 -14.81 2.05 -29.46
C GLN A 287 -15.28 3.49 -29.29
N ASP A 288 -16.27 3.70 -28.42
CA ASP A 288 -16.90 5.00 -28.20
C ASP A 288 -16.29 5.79 -27.03
N LYS A 289 -15.26 5.23 -26.36
CA LYS A 289 -14.60 5.83 -25.19
C LYS A 289 -13.13 6.16 -25.46
N LEU A 290 -12.67 7.32 -24.99
CA LEU A 290 -11.30 7.82 -25.04
C LEU A 290 -10.77 7.99 -23.61
N ARG A 291 -9.82 7.13 -23.23
CA ARG A 291 -9.06 7.21 -21.98
C ARG A 291 -7.65 7.68 -22.27
N LEU A 292 -7.29 8.88 -21.80
CA LEU A 292 -5.96 9.44 -22.01
C LEU A 292 -4.94 8.85 -21.03
N ARG A 293 -3.73 8.61 -21.52
CA ARG A 293 -2.51 8.32 -20.75
C ARG A 293 -1.50 9.45 -20.93
N ASP A 294 -0.59 9.58 -19.97
CA ASP A 294 0.47 10.61 -19.89
C ASP A 294 -0.07 12.02 -20.16
N VAL A 295 -1.16 12.36 -19.45
CA VAL A 295 -1.90 13.59 -19.71
C VAL A 295 -1.10 14.78 -19.22
N SER A 296 -1.06 15.85 -20.01
CA SER A 296 -0.43 17.11 -19.62
C SER A 296 -1.24 18.30 -20.11
N TRP A 297 -1.17 19.40 -19.37
CA TRP A 297 -1.79 20.65 -19.77
C TRP A 297 -0.89 21.45 -20.69
N SER A 298 -1.50 22.18 -21.63
CA SER A 298 -0.82 23.29 -22.26
C SER A 298 -0.54 24.41 -21.27
N ARG A 299 0.55 25.14 -21.45
CA ARG A 299 1.01 26.22 -20.58
C ARG A 299 0.03 27.38 -20.44
N ASP A 300 -0.81 27.58 -21.46
CA ASP A 300 -1.90 28.55 -21.42
C ASP A 300 -3.17 28.04 -20.72
N GLY A 301 -3.18 26.78 -20.26
CA GLY A 301 -4.27 26.16 -19.52
C GLY A 301 -5.52 25.87 -20.37
N ARG A 302 -5.37 25.79 -21.70
CA ARG A 302 -6.51 25.66 -22.64
C ARG A 302 -6.63 24.29 -23.29
N ARG A 303 -5.60 23.45 -23.22
CA ARG A 303 -5.57 22.15 -23.88
C ARG A 303 -5.04 21.07 -22.96
N LEU A 304 -5.51 19.87 -23.23
CA LEU A 304 -4.96 18.63 -22.70
C LEU A 304 -4.26 17.88 -23.83
N TYR A 305 -3.01 17.49 -23.60
CA TYR A 305 -2.25 16.60 -24.46
C TYR A 305 -2.22 15.22 -23.82
N GLY A 306 -2.24 14.17 -24.63
CA GLY A 306 -2.11 12.80 -24.17
C GLY A 306 -2.18 11.82 -25.32
N HIS A 307 -2.19 10.53 -24.99
CA HIS A 307 -2.35 9.47 -25.98
C HIS A 307 -3.26 8.36 -25.49
N ALA A 308 -3.81 7.59 -26.44
CA ALA A 308 -4.69 6.47 -26.19
C ALA A 308 -4.58 5.45 -27.33
N ARG A 309 -4.34 4.18 -27.01
CA ARG A 309 -4.39 3.03 -27.94
C ARG A 309 -3.72 3.28 -29.31
N GLY A 310 -2.52 3.88 -29.30
CA GLY A 310 -1.75 4.16 -30.52
C GLY A 310 -2.13 5.45 -31.24
N TRP A 311 -2.78 6.37 -30.54
CA TRP A 311 -3.15 7.68 -31.05
C TRP A 311 -2.71 8.78 -30.08
N ALA A 312 -2.05 9.80 -30.59
CA ALA A 312 -1.81 11.05 -29.87
C ALA A 312 -2.95 12.02 -30.14
N CYS A 313 -3.31 12.85 -29.18
CA CYS A 313 -4.34 13.86 -29.38
C CYS A 313 -4.13 15.11 -28.54
N ALA A 314 -4.84 16.17 -28.93
CA ALA A 314 -5.10 17.32 -28.08
C ALA A 314 -6.60 17.57 -27.97
N LEU A 315 -7.05 17.81 -26.74
CA LEU A 315 -8.43 18.18 -26.43
C LEU A 315 -8.48 19.63 -25.96
N ASP A 316 -9.59 20.32 -26.23
CA ASP A 316 -9.91 21.58 -25.56
C ASP A 316 -10.25 21.26 -24.10
N ALA A 317 -9.57 21.89 -23.15
CA ALA A 317 -9.76 21.61 -21.74
C ALA A 317 -11.09 22.15 -21.19
N THR A 318 -11.84 22.92 -21.98
CA THR A 318 -13.13 23.49 -21.59
C THR A 318 -14.27 22.50 -21.75
N ASP A 319 -14.32 21.81 -22.88
CA ASP A 319 -15.47 20.99 -23.28
C ASP A 319 -15.06 19.58 -23.73
N GLY A 320 -13.76 19.28 -23.85
CA GLY A 320 -13.27 17.99 -24.34
C GLY A 320 -13.18 17.87 -25.85
N ARG A 321 -13.46 18.95 -26.59
CA ARG A 321 -13.45 18.92 -28.05
C ARG A 321 -12.09 18.45 -28.58
N VAL A 322 -12.12 17.40 -29.40
CA VAL A 322 -10.93 16.91 -30.09
C VAL A 322 -10.40 17.98 -31.07
N LEU A 323 -9.25 18.58 -30.74
CA LEU A 323 -8.60 19.60 -31.58
C LEU A 323 -7.82 18.95 -32.72
N TRP A 324 -7.13 17.85 -32.42
CA TRP A 324 -6.49 16.98 -33.41
C TRP A 324 -6.31 15.57 -32.83
N PHE A 325 -6.22 14.59 -33.73
CA PHE A 325 -6.08 13.17 -33.43
C PHE A 325 -5.17 12.52 -34.48
N ALA A 326 -4.04 11.95 -34.08
CA ALA A 326 -2.98 11.50 -34.99
C ALA A 326 -2.41 10.14 -34.58
N GLU A 327 -2.11 9.28 -35.56
CA GLU A 327 -1.55 7.95 -35.33
C GLU A 327 -0.18 8.08 -34.64
N ALA A 328 0.02 7.34 -33.56
CA ALA A 328 1.19 7.39 -32.71
C ALA A 328 1.72 5.99 -32.36
N GLY A 329 2.91 5.92 -31.75
CA GLY A 329 3.42 4.68 -31.20
C GLY A 329 2.72 4.32 -29.87
N VAL A 330 3.00 3.13 -29.36
CA VAL A 330 2.47 2.60 -28.09
C VAL A 330 3.60 2.11 -27.19
N GLY A 331 3.35 1.98 -25.89
CA GLY A 331 4.36 1.53 -24.92
C GLY A 331 5.62 2.40 -24.99
N ARG A 332 6.79 1.80 -25.18
CA ARG A 332 8.08 2.52 -25.31
C ARG A 332 8.17 3.44 -26.53
N ASP A 333 7.28 3.29 -27.51
CA ASP A 333 7.21 4.15 -28.70
C ASP A 333 6.16 5.29 -28.56
N ALA A 334 5.55 5.43 -27.38
CA ALA A 334 4.57 6.45 -27.06
C ALA A 334 5.11 7.88 -27.30
N PRO A 335 4.22 8.85 -27.57
CA PRO A 335 4.61 10.23 -27.83
C PRO A 335 5.16 10.94 -26.59
N ALA A 336 6.24 11.69 -26.77
CA ALA A 336 6.81 12.60 -25.77
C ALA A 336 6.71 14.05 -26.27
N TRP A 337 6.21 14.96 -25.44
CA TRP A 337 6.03 16.38 -25.77
C TRP A 337 7.23 17.23 -25.37
N SER A 338 7.56 18.22 -26.18
CA SER A 338 8.59 19.20 -25.86
C SER A 338 8.09 20.17 -24.79
N ARG A 339 8.99 20.59 -23.89
CA ARG A 339 8.67 21.52 -22.79
C ARG A 339 8.17 22.90 -23.26
N ASP A 340 8.46 23.29 -24.50
CA ASP A 340 7.96 24.52 -25.11
C ASP A 340 6.65 24.33 -25.91
N GLU A 341 6.07 23.13 -25.88
CA GLU A 341 4.81 22.74 -26.51
C GLU A 341 4.75 23.00 -28.01
N ARG A 342 5.91 23.06 -28.67
CA ARG A 342 5.97 23.22 -30.11
C ARG A 342 5.88 21.88 -30.82
N TYR A 343 6.47 20.85 -30.22
CA TYR A 343 6.64 19.56 -30.87
C TYR A 343 6.27 18.41 -29.94
N PHE A 344 5.91 17.28 -30.55
CA PHE A 344 5.97 15.97 -29.91
C PHE A 344 6.74 15.03 -30.81
N ALA A 345 7.38 14.02 -30.24
CA ALA A 345 8.11 12.99 -30.97
C ALA A 345 7.62 11.62 -30.56
N HIS A 346 7.57 10.70 -31.52
CA HIS A 346 7.19 9.31 -31.28
C HIS A 346 7.83 8.43 -32.36
N GLN A 347 7.91 7.13 -32.09
CA GLN A 347 8.32 6.17 -33.09
C GLN A 347 7.10 5.49 -33.71
N LEU A 348 7.09 5.37 -35.02
CA LEU A 348 6.00 4.71 -35.74
C LEU A 348 6.55 4.04 -37.00
N ARG A 349 6.25 2.74 -37.16
CA ARG A 349 6.62 1.94 -38.35
C ARG A 349 8.11 2.05 -38.71
N GLY A 350 8.98 2.05 -37.70
CA GLY A 350 10.45 2.11 -37.87
C GLY A 350 10.99 3.50 -38.25
N GLN A 351 10.22 4.56 -38.04
CA GLN A 351 10.63 5.95 -38.24
C GLN A 351 10.45 6.75 -36.96
N LEU A 352 11.32 7.74 -36.75
CA LEU A 352 11.13 8.76 -35.72
C LEU A 352 10.37 9.93 -36.36
N LEU A 353 9.18 10.23 -35.85
CA LEU A 353 8.33 11.29 -36.35
C LEU A 353 8.33 12.44 -35.35
N ILE A 354 8.46 13.67 -35.86
CA ILE A 354 8.26 14.89 -35.07
C ILE A 354 7.00 15.55 -35.58
N GLY A 355 6.00 15.65 -34.71
CA GLY A 355 4.74 16.35 -34.95
C GLY A 355 4.75 17.75 -34.34
N ASP A 356 3.97 18.65 -34.93
CA ASP A 356 3.63 19.93 -34.34
C ASP A 356 2.53 19.73 -33.30
N ALA A 357 2.77 20.11 -32.05
CA ALA A 357 1.85 19.85 -30.94
C ALA A 357 0.56 20.68 -31.01
N MET A 358 0.54 21.75 -31.82
CA MET A 358 -0.65 22.58 -32.02
C MET A 358 -1.63 21.95 -33.00
N THR A 359 -1.12 21.25 -34.00
CA THR A 359 -1.91 20.77 -35.15
C THR A 359 -1.97 19.24 -35.27
N GLY A 360 -1.07 18.51 -34.62
CA GLY A 360 -0.90 17.07 -34.79
C GLY A 360 -0.15 16.68 -36.07
N TRP A 361 0.27 17.64 -36.89
CA TRP A 361 0.86 17.36 -38.20
C TRP A 361 2.32 16.99 -38.07
N THR A 362 2.75 15.94 -38.77
CA THR A 362 4.16 15.60 -38.89
C THR A 362 4.92 16.72 -39.61
N VAL A 363 5.89 17.33 -38.92
CA VAL A 363 6.77 18.37 -39.46
C VAL A 363 8.14 17.83 -39.87
N ALA A 364 8.57 16.70 -39.32
CA ALA A 364 9.78 16.00 -39.74
C ALA A 364 9.64 14.47 -39.65
N THR A 365 10.25 13.78 -40.59
CA THR A 365 10.40 12.32 -40.60
C THR A 365 11.88 11.99 -40.62
N LEU A 366 12.32 11.25 -39.61
CA LEU A 366 13.72 10.94 -39.34
C LEU A 366 13.93 9.42 -39.34
N PRO A 367 15.18 8.95 -39.51
CA PRO A 367 15.51 7.54 -39.32
C PRO A 367 15.04 7.08 -37.93
N GLY A 368 14.34 5.94 -37.87
CA GLY A 368 13.94 5.34 -36.59
C GLY A 368 15.13 4.76 -35.83
N HIS A 369 14.93 4.56 -34.53
CA HIS A 369 15.90 4.05 -33.59
C HIS A 369 15.37 2.76 -32.95
N PRO A 370 15.64 1.59 -33.57
CA PRO A 370 15.18 0.32 -33.02
C PRO A 370 15.69 0.11 -31.60
N GLY A 371 14.79 -0.22 -30.68
CA GLY A 371 15.11 -0.42 -29.28
C GLY A 371 15.34 0.86 -28.49
N ALA A 372 14.91 2.03 -28.98
CA ALA A 372 14.91 3.22 -28.16
C ALA A 372 13.90 3.08 -27.00
N SER A 373 14.29 3.53 -25.81
CA SER A 373 13.47 3.43 -24.60
C SER A 373 13.02 4.79 -24.07
N GLU A 374 13.67 5.87 -24.49
CA GLU A 374 13.42 7.21 -23.95
C GLU A 374 13.57 8.28 -25.05
N LEU A 375 12.59 9.19 -25.09
CA LEU A 375 12.56 10.38 -25.95
C LEU A 375 12.61 11.63 -25.05
N SER A 376 13.81 12.15 -24.82
CA SER A 376 14.06 13.19 -23.80
C SER A 376 14.23 14.57 -24.43
N TRP A 377 13.30 15.47 -24.14
CA TRP A 377 13.30 16.84 -24.66
C TRP A 377 14.09 17.80 -23.76
N GLY A 378 14.93 18.63 -24.38
CA GLY A 378 15.65 19.74 -23.76
C GLY A 378 15.54 21.03 -24.60
N ALA A 379 16.15 22.12 -24.13
CA ALA A 379 16.17 23.39 -24.85
C ALA A 379 17.53 24.05 -24.76
N TYR A 380 18.07 24.48 -25.90
CA TYR A 380 19.28 25.31 -25.98
C TYR A 380 18.93 26.68 -26.55
N GLY A 381 18.73 27.67 -25.67
CA GLY A 381 18.19 28.97 -26.05
C GLY A 381 16.79 28.84 -26.64
N THR A 382 16.63 29.13 -27.94
CA THR A 382 15.35 28.96 -28.66
C THR A 382 15.24 27.65 -29.43
N VAL A 383 16.29 26.82 -29.39
CA VAL A 383 16.39 25.55 -30.11
C VAL A 383 15.85 24.44 -29.22
N THR A 384 14.75 23.81 -29.64
CA THR A 384 14.22 22.60 -29.04
C THR A 384 15.14 21.43 -29.42
N ARG A 385 15.63 20.68 -28.43
CA ARG A 385 16.54 19.55 -28.59
C ARG A 385 15.86 18.25 -28.18
N LEU A 386 16.09 17.18 -28.92
CA LEU A 386 15.60 15.84 -28.59
C LEU A 386 16.78 14.89 -28.48
N ALA A 387 16.91 14.20 -27.35
CA ALA A 387 17.73 13.01 -27.22
C ALA A 387 16.86 11.77 -27.44
N VAL A 388 17.34 10.86 -28.28
CA VAL A 388 16.77 9.53 -28.49
C VAL A 388 17.74 8.52 -27.89
N VAL A 389 17.30 7.84 -26.84
CA VAL A 389 18.13 6.93 -26.05
C VAL A 389 17.87 5.50 -26.50
N VAL A 390 18.92 4.82 -26.96
CA VAL A 390 18.94 3.37 -27.17
C VAL A 390 19.82 2.77 -26.07
N PRO A 391 19.24 2.16 -25.03
CA PRO A 391 19.98 1.70 -23.86
C PRO A 391 20.76 0.41 -24.12
N ALA A 392 21.61 0.04 -23.16
CA ALA A 392 22.23 -1.27 -23.12
C ALA A 392 21.19 -2.36 -22.84
N GLY A 393 21.26 -3.47 -23.57
CA GLY A 393 20.34 -4.59 -23.36
C GLY A 393 19.01 -4.49 -24.12
N ASN A 394 18.79 -3.40 -24.87
CA ASN A 394 17.53 -3.16 -25.60
C ASN A 394 17.04 -4.38 -26.42
N ASP A 395 15.72 -4.48 -26.52
CA ASP A 395 15.01 -5.62 -27.12
C ASP A 395 15.29 -5.80 -28.62
N ALA A 396 15.73 -4.74 -29.29
CA ALA A 396 16.11 -4.78 -30.70
C ALA A 396 17.55 -5.27 -30.93
N HIS A 397 18.32 -5.53 -29.85
CA HIS A 397 19.75 -5.82 -29.87
C HIS A 397 20.58 -4.80 -30.67
N ALA A 398 20.09 -3.56 -30.75
CA ALA A 398 20.78 -2.46 -31.40
C ALA A 398 21.99 -2.03 -30.56
N ARG A 399 23.00 -1.44 -31.21
CA ARG A 399 24.14 -0.87 -30.49
C ARG A 399 23.65 0.26 -29.57
N PRO A 400 24.00 0.25 -28.27
CA PRO A 400 23.62 1.32 -27.36
C PRO A 400 24.22 2.67 -27.77
N HIS A 401 23.41 3.72 -27.78
CA HIS A 401 23.85 5.08 -28.11
C HIS A 401 22.77 6.11 -27.74
N VAL A 402 23.15 7.38 -27.77
CA VAL A 402 22.20 8.51 -27.69
C VAL A 402 22.34 9.37 -28.93
N THR A 403 21.24 9.58 -29.64
CA THR A 403 21.20 10.47 -30.81
C THR A 403 20.55 11.79 -30.45
N VAL A 404 21.20 12.90 -30.73
CA VAL A 404 20.67 14.26 -30.46
C VAL A 404 20.22 14.93 -31.75
N TYR A 405 19.02 15.49 -31.72
CA TYR A 405 18.43 16.29 -32.79
C TYR A 405 18.15 17.72 -32.33
N ASP A 406 18.51 18.71 -33.14
CA ASP A 406 18.17 20.12 -32.96
C ASP A 406 17.09 20.50 -34.00
N GLN A 407 15.88 20.85 -33.55
CA GLN A 407 14.75 21.22 -34.43
C GLN A 407 14.52 20.22 -35.59
N GLY A 408 14.55 18.93 -35.28
CA GLY A 408 14.37 17.86 -36.27
C GLY A 408 15.55 17.67 -37.23
N ARG A 409 16.74 18.17 -36.90
CA ARG A 409 17.97 17.89 -37.65
C ARG A 409 18.96 17.16 -36.76
N HIS A 410 19.54 16.10 -37.30
CA HIS A 410 20.60 15.36 -36.62
C HIS A 410 21.73 16.30 -36.22
N ARG A 411 22.19 16.17 -34.97
CA ARG A 411 23.26 16.99 -34.39
C ARG A 411 24.43 16.14 -33.95
N TYR A 412 24.21 15.13 -33.09
CA TYR A 412 25.27 14.29 -32.52
C TYR A 412 24.82 12.84 -32.39
N ASP A 413 25.78 11.91 -32.49
CA ASP A 413 25.64 10.54 -32.02
C ASP A 413 26.66 10.32 -30.90
N LEU A 414 26.19 9.94 -29.72
CA LEU A 414 27.02 9.66 -28.56
C LEU A 414 27.06 8.15 -28.31
N ASP A 415 28.27 7.60 -28.24
CA ASP A 415 28.51 6.19 -27.92
C ASP A 415 28.52 6.00 -26.39
N VAL A 416 27.33 5.98 -25.80
CA VAL A 416 27.13 5.83 -24.36
C VAL A 416 26.13 4.70 -24.13
N ALA A 417 26.50 3.76 -23.27
CA ALA A 417 25.67 2.63 -22.88
C ALA A 417 24.86 2.97 -21.63
N LEU A 418 23.67 3.54 -21.83
CA LEU A 418 22.76 3.90 -20.74
C LEU A 418 22.11 2.67 -20.11
N LEU A 419 21.74 2.79 -18.84
CA LEU A 419 20.95 1.81 -18.11
C LEU A 419 19.57 1.67 -18.78
N GLN A 420 19.09 0.45 -18.96
CA GLN A 420 17.71 0.19 -19.37
C GLN A 420 16.83 0.23 -18.13
N LEU A 421 15.85 1.14 -18.14
CA LEU A 421 14.88 1.30 -17.06
C LEU A 421 13.57 0.58 -17.41
N GLU A 422 12.86 0.16 -16.37
CA GLU A 422 11.56 -0.47 -16.52
C GLU A 422 10.52 0.57 -17.00
N PRO A 423 9.56 0.19 -17.87
CA PRO A 423 8.61 1.13 -18.45
C PRO A 423 7.74 1.86 -17.41
N ASP A 424 7.44 1.17 -16.31
CA ASP A 424 6.47 1.62 -15.30
C ASP A 424 7.15 2.30 -14.08
N GLU A 425 8.45 2.56 -14.17
CA GLU A 425 9.18 3.36 -13.18
C GLU A 425 9.25 4.84 -13.64
N GLU A 426 9.09 5.83 -12.75
CA GLU A 426 9.26 7.26 -13.07
C GLU A 426 10.70 7.66 -13.52
N GLY A 427 11.61 6.70 -13.58
CA GLY A 427 13.04 6.81 -13.92
C GLY A 427 13.33 7.37 -15.31
N VAL A 428 14.36 8.22 -15.43
CA VAL A 428 15.00 8.53 -16.72
C VAL A 428 16.51 8.28 -16.65
N ALA A 429 17.10 7.80 -17.76
CA ALA A 429 18.53 7.55 -17.85
C ALA A 429 19.29 8.76 -18.42
N TRP A 430 18.57 9.73 -19.00
CA TRP A 430 19.14 10.92 -19.62
C TRP A 430 18.47 12.23 -19.14
N ALA A 431 19.25 13.10 -18.50
CA ALA A 431 18.75 14.39 -18.01
C ALA A 431 19.51 15.58 -18.62
N TRP A 432 18.77 16.53 -19.17
CA TRP A 432 19.32 17.78 -19.72
C TRP A 432 19.58 18.82 -18.63
N SER A 433 20.70 19.54 -18.72
CA SER A 433 20.84 20.78 -17.96
C SER A 433 19.78 21.81 -18.35
N PRO A 434 19.35 22.71 -17.44
CA PRO A 434 18.31 23.70 -17.73
C PRO A 434 18.59 24.59 -18.96
N ASP A 435 19.86 24.79 -19.30
CA ASP A 435 20.31 25.55 -20.47
C ASP A 435 20.53 24.70 -21.73
N GLY A 436 20.37 23.37 -21.65
CA GLY A 436 20.56 22.41 -22.74
C GLY A 436 22.00 22.27 -23.25
N LEU A 437 22.97 22.83 -22.51
CA LEU A 437 24.40 22.77 -22.85
C LEU A 437 25.08 21.50 -22.33
N TYR A 438 24.51 20.83 -21.35
CA TYR A 438 25.04 19.63 -20.73
C TYR A 438 23.96 18.57 -20.58
N ALA A 439 24.40 17.33 -20.36
CA ALA A 439 23.52 16.23 -20.02
C ALA A 439 24.17 15.27 -19.02
N ALA A 440 23.35 14.70 -18.14
CA ALA A 440 23.73 13.62 -17.24
C ALA A 440 23.21 12.30 -17.82
N ALA A 441 24.07 11.29 -17.83
CA ALA A 441 23.86 10.00 -18.45
C ALA A 441 24.06 8.89 -17.40
N LEU A 442 22.98 8.24 -16.97
CA LEU A 442 23.03 7.07 -16.08
C LEU A 442 23.39 5.82 -16.91
N THR A 443 24.60 5.33 -16.73
CA THR A 443 25.18 4.25 -17.53
C THR A 443 24.91 2.87 -16.94
N ALA A 444 24.83 1.85 -17.80
CA ALA A 444 24.63 0.44 -17.40
C ALA A 444 25.78 -0.15 -16.56
N ARG A 445 26.89 0.59 -16.40
CA ARG A 445 28.02 0.23 -15.55
C ARG A 445 27.95 0.86 -14.15
N GLY A 446 26.84 1.50 -13.79
CA GLY A 446 26.65 2.11 -12.46
C GLY A 446 27.34 3.46 -12.28
N GLN A 447 27.45 4.27 -13.35
CA GLN A 447 28.01 5.63 -13.26
C GLN A 447 27.06 6.65 -13.86
N VAL A 448 27.06 7.87 -13.30
CA VAL A 448 26.49 9.05 -13.95
C VAL A 448 27.60 9.83 -14.64
N GLU A 449 27.58 9.83 -15.97
CA GLU A 449 28.48 10.60 -16.81
C GLU A 449 27.90 11.99 -17.10
N VAL A 450 28.73 13.03 -16.98
CA VAL A 450 28.36 14.42 -17.29
C VAL A 450 28.98 14.83 -18.60
N TRP A 451 28.16 15.15 -19.59
CA TRP A 451 28.57 15.49 -20.95
C TRP A 451 28.33 16.97 -21.24
N SER A 452 29.28 17.62 -21.91
CA SER A 452 29.05 18.90 -22.58
C SER A 452 28.62 18.67 -24.02
N LEU A 453 27.57 19.36 -24.45
CA LEU A 453 26.93 19.28 -25.76
C LEU A 453 26.88 20.65 -26.46
N ALA A 454 27.84 21.52 -26.12
CA ALA A 454 28.01 22.84 -26.70
C ALA A 454 28.45 22.76 -28.18
N ASP A 455 29.75 22.89 -28.46
CA ASP A 455 30.29 22.85 -29.83
C ASP A 455 30.49 21.41 -30.34
N ALA A 456 31.04 20.55 -29.49
CA ALA A 456 31.25 19.13 -29.75
C ALA A 456 31.03 18.33 -28.45
N PRO A 457 30.46 17.11 -28.54
CA PRO A 457 30.27 16.26 -27.38
C PRO A 457 31.59 15.95 -26.68
N SER A 458 31.66 16.19 -25.37
CA SER A 458 32.81 15.82 -24.56
C SER A 458 32.41 15.43 -23.15
N LEU A 459 32.99 14.35 -22.64
CA LEU A 459 32.81 13.90 -21.27
C LEU A 459 33.56 14.86 -20.33
N ILE A 460 32.84 15.48 -19.41
CA ILE A 460 33.36 16.42 -18.41
C ILE A 460 33.80 15.68 -17.16
N GLY A 461 33.04 14.68 -16.74
CA GLY A 461 33.34 13.87 -15.55
C GLY A 461 32.36 12.72 -15.39
N ALA A 462 32.63 11.86 -14.42
CA ALA A 462 31.74 10.76 -14.05
C ALA A 462 31.76 10.58 -12.53
N VAL A 463 30.62 10.19 -11.97
CA VAL A 463 30.45 9.87 -10.55
C VAL A 463 29.83 8.48 -10.45
N GLU A 464 30.27 7.66 -9.49
CA GLU A 464 29.64 6.37 -9.22
C GLU A 464 28.20 6.59 -8.75
N ALA A 465 27.25 5.89 -9.37
CA ALA A 465 25.87 5.87 -8.96
C ALA A 465 25.70 4.88 -7.79
N PRO A 466 24.73 5.10 -6.89
CA PRO A 466 24.25 4.05 -5.99
C PRO A 466 23.85 2.79 -6.77
N ALA A 467 23.97 1.61 -6.16
CA ALA A 467 23.67 0.34 -6.83
C ALA A 467 22.19 0.24 -7.24
N GLU A 468 21.29 0.78 -6.43
CA GLU A 468 19.86 0.86 -6.72
C GLU A 468 19.44 2.04 -7.62
N ALA A 469 20.36 2.74 -8.28
CA ALA A 469 20.01 3.90 -9.10
C ALA A 469 19.05 3.54 -10.25
N ARG A 470 17.88 4.18 -10.27
CA ARG A 470 16.81 4.03 -11.28
C ARG A 470 16.48 5.32 -12.02
N GLY A 471 17.06 6.45 -11.64
CA GLY A 471 16.80 7.71 -12.33
C GLY A 471 17.88 8.75 -12.11
N VAL A 472 18.00 9.68 -13.06
CA VAL A 472 18.83 10.87 -12.94
C VAL A 472 18.04 12.12 -13.27
N LEU A 473 18.21 13.17 -12.46
CA LEU A 473 17.61 14.49 -12.68
C LEU A 473 18.70 15.56 -12.69
N TRP A 474 18.48 16.60 -13.49
CA TRP A 474 19.38 17.77 -13.52
C TRP A 474 18.63 19.02 -13.06
N GLY A 475 18.98 19.50 -11.87
CA GLY A 475 18.40 20.68 -11.26
C GLY A 475 19.08 22.00 -11.58
N ALA A 476 18.63 23.05 -10.90
CA ALA A 476 19.23 24.37 -10.93
C ALA A 476 20.67 24.33 -10.38
N ASP A 477 21.43 25.38 -10.68
CA ASP A 477 22.80 25.60 -10.18
C ASP A 477 23.81 24.48 -10.49
N GLY A 478 23.47 23.57 -11.41
CA GLY A 478 24.33 22.47 -11.82
C GLY A 478 24.34 21.28 -10.87
N VAL A 479 23.29 21.13 -10.06
CA VAL A 479 23.12 19.97 -9.17
C VAL A 479 22.47 18.82 -9.94
N ILE A 480 23.08 17.65 -9.87
CA ILE A 480 22.51 16.40 -10.38
C ILE A 480 22.01 15.58 -9.19
N VAL A 481 20.84 14.98 -9.36
CA VAL A 481 20.24 14.05 -8.41
C VAL A 481 20.19 12.66 -9.02
N VAL A 482 20.59 11.65 -8.26
CA VAL A 482 20.42 10.24 -8.60
C VAL A 482 19.43 9.64 -7.63
N LEU A 483 18.41 8.98 -8.17
CA LEU A 483 17.30 8.41 -7.43
C LEU A 483 17.32 6.89 -7.52
N GLY A 484 16.97 6.23 -6.43
CA GLY A 484 16.68 4.81 -6.34
C GLY A 484 15.56 4.56 -5.33
N ARG A 485 15.12 3.31 -5.19
CA ARG A 485 13.99 2.92 -4.33
C ARG A 485 14.18 3.24 -2.85
N ALA A 486 15.42 3.21 -2.38
CA ALA A 486 15.76 3.46 -0.98
C ALA A 486 16.90 4.48 -0.84
N GLY A 487 17.11 5.33 -1.85
CA GLY A 487 18.23 6.27 -1.78
C GLY A 487 18.16 7.45 -2.74
N VAL A 488 18.74 8.57 -2.29
CA VAL A 488 18.90 9.78 -3.08
C VAL A 488 20.30 10.35 -2.90
N ARG A 489 20.95 10.67 -4.02
CA ARG A 489 22.30 11.26 -4.03
C ARG A 489 22.29 12.57 -4.81
N PHE A 490 22.89 13.60 -4.21
CA PHE A 490 23.09 14.92 -4.80
C PHE A 490 24.57 15.15 -5.06
N PHE A 491 24.93 15.65 -6.25
CA PHE A 491 26.30 16.07 -6.52
C PHE A 491 26.38 17.23 -7.53
N GLN A 492 27.47 17.99 -7.45
CA GLN A 492 27.70 19.12 -8.34
C GLN A 492 28.31 18.67 -9.67
N ALA A 493 27.59 18.88 -10.78
CA ALA A 493 27.98 18.46 -12.13
C ALA A 493 29.40 18.92 -12.53
N ALA A 494 29.76 20.16 -12.20
CA ALA A 494 31.04 20.75 -12.58
C ALA A 494 32.26 20.14 -11.86
N THR A 495 32.06 19.47 -10.72
CA THR A 495 33.16 19.00 -9.87
C THR A 495 33.07 17.52 -9.48
N GLY A 496 31.90 16.90 -9.63
CA GLY A 496 31.61 15.56 -9.11
C GLY A 496 31.49 15.50 -7.58
N ARG A 497 31.52 16.65 -6.87
CA ARG A 497 31.45 16.69 -5.41
C ARG A 497 30.05 16.30 -4.94
N ILE A 498 29.96 15.23 -4.16
CA ILE A 498 28.74 14.81 -3.46
C ILE A 498 28.38 15.88 -2.41
N THR A 499 27.15 16.38 -2.49
CA THR A 499 26.56 17.35 -1.56
C THR A 499 25.62 16.70 -0.55
N GLY A 500 25.05 15.55 -0.90
CA GLY A 500 24.19 14.74 -0.04
C GLY A 500 24.12 13.31 -0.56
N ASP A 501 24.05 12.35 0.34
CA ASP A 501 24.00 10.91 0.02
C ASP A 501 23.20 10.22 1.12
N PHE A 502 21.95 9.89 0.81
CA PHE A 502 20.97 9.44 1.78
C PHE A 502 20.46 8.08 1.35
N ALA A 503 20.51 7.13 2.28
CA ALA A 503 19.87 5.84 2.17
C ALA A 503 18.81 5.74 3.26
N PHE A 504 17.62 5.31 2.85
CA PHE A 504 16.42 5.15 3.66
C PHE A 504 16.24 3.69 4.06
N LEU A 505 15.24 3.42 4.90
CA LEU A 505 14.89 2.05 5.34
C LEU A 505 16.01 1.35 6.10
N ARG A 506 16.93 2.13 6.70
CA ARG A 506 18.03 1.59 7.50
C ARG A 506 17.56 1.29 8.92
N VAL A 507 18.03 0.17 9.44
CA VAL A 507 17.65 -0.32 10.77
C VAL A 507 18.91 -0.72 11.53
N PRO A 508 19.55 0.23 12.23
CA PRO A 508 20.63 -0.08 13.15
C PRO A 508 20.28 -1.24 14.10
N PRO A 509 21.25 -2.13 14.41
CA PRO A 509 21.04 -3.18 15.38
C PRO A 509 20.95 -2.59 16.80
N GLY A 510 19.96 -3.04 17.57
CA GLY A 510 19.71 -2.58 18.94
C GLY A 510 18.44 -1.73 19.06
N PRO A 511 17.99 -1.45 20.30
CA PRO A 511 16.79 -0.67 20.55
C PRO A 511 16.97 0.77 20.08
N ARG A 512 15.85 1.44 19.77
CA ARG A 512 15.87 2.86 19.41
C ARG A 512 16.23 3.70 20.65
N PRO A 513 16.84 4.89 20.49
CA PRO A 513 17.38 5.65 21.62
C PRO A 513 16.30 6.15 22.58
N LEU A 514 15.05 6.28 22.10
CA LEU A 514 13.87 6.66 22.88
C LEU A 514 12.98 5.45 23.24
N GLU A 515 13.50 4.23 23.16
CA GLU A 515 12.79 3.04 23.60
C GLU A 515 12.95 2.83 25.12
N LEU A 516 11.83 2.83 25.84
CA LEU A 516 11.74 2.62 27.27
C LEU A 516 10.77 1.48 27.58
N ASP A 517 11.26 0.40 28.19
CA ASP A 517 10.46 -0.77 28.58
C ASP A 517 9.58 -1.36 27.44
N GLY A 518 10.08 -1.29 26.20
CA GLY A 518 9.41 -1.80 25.00
C GLY A 518 8.42 -0.82 24.34
N VAL A 519 8.29 0.40 24.87
CA VAL A 519 7.53 1.50 24.28
C VAL A 519 8.52 2.47 23.62
N ASP A 520 8.23 2.90 22.40
CA ASP A 520 9.04 3.90 21.69
C ASP A 520 8.45 5.29 21.92
N LEU A 521 9.09 6.08 22.79
CA LEU A 521 8.60 7.42 23.16
C LEU A 521 8.80 8.46 22.04
N ALA A 522 9.42 8.08 20.91
CA ALA A 522 9.50 8.95 19.74
C ALA A 522 8.12 9.26 19.14
N GLU A 523 7.16 8.31 19.24
CA GLU A 523 5.77 8.51 18.79
C GLU A 523 5.06 9.55 19.67
N GLU A 524 5.21 9.47 21.00
CA GLU A 524 4.62 10.45 21.93
C GLU A 524 5.13 11.88 21.70
N VAL A 525 6.44 12.03 21.43
CA VAL A 525 7.05 13.34 21.11
C VAL A 525 6.44 13.93 19.82
N ARG A 526 6.05 13.07 18.88
CA ARG A 526 5.48 13.48 17.60
C ARG A 526 4.00 13.85 17.75
N ASP A 527 3.23 13.03 18.46
CA ASP A 527 1.78 13.22 18.64
C ASP A 527 1.42 14.47 19.48
N GLU A 528 2.32 14.90 20.38
CA GLU A 528 2.15 16.13 21.17
C GLU A 528 2.64 17.40 20.43
N GLU A 529 2.76 17.34 19.09
CA GLU A 529 3.18 18.43 18.18
C GLU A 529 4.59 19.00 18.44
N GLU A 530 5.43 18.32 19.23
CA GLU A 530 6.80 18.77 19.50
C GLU A 530 7.79 18.43 18.40
N ALA A 531 7.46 17.43 17.58
CA ALA A 531 8.15 17.10 16.36
C ALA A 531 7.14 16.80 15.25
N SER A 532 7.29 17.43 14.10
CA SER A 532 6.45 17.15 12.92
C SER A 532 6.91 15.92 12.13
N ILE A 533 7.94 15.20 12.62
CA ILE A 533 8.40 13.90 12.13
C ILE A 533 8.92 13.09 13.31
N ASP A 534 9.03 11.77 13.13
CA ASP A 534 9.75 10.89 14.06
C ASP A 534 11.16 11.45 14.33
N PRO A 535 11.48 11.88 15.57
CA PRO A 535 12.77 12.49 15.87
C PRO A 535 13.92 11.48 15.83
N THR A 536 13.64 10.17 15.83
CA THR A 536 14.64 9.11 15.79
C THR A 536 14.91 8.68 14.34
N PHE A 537 16.18 8.57 14.00
CA PHE A 537 16.60 8.22 12.65
C PHE A 537 17.88 7.39 12.61
N ALA A 538 18.05 6.63 11.53
CA ALA A 538 19.25 5.88 11.26
C ALA A 538 20.34 6.82 10.72
N LEU A 539 21.38 7.04 11.53
CA LEU A 539 22.54 7.81 11.11
C LEU A 539 23.40 7.03 10.11
N ASP A 540 23.46 5.70 10.27
CA ASP A 540 23.97 4.73 9.33
C ASP A 540 23.45 3.32 9.66
N ASP A 541 24.01 2.27 9.04
CA ASP A 541 23.58 0.89 9.24
C ASP A 541 23.78 0.36 10.67
N GLN A 542 24.47 1.10 11.54
CA GLN A 542 24.92 0.62 12.87
C GLN A 542 24.54 1.56 14.01
N THR A 543 24.03 2.75 13.73
CA THR A 543 23.81 3.77 14.77
C THR A 543 22.49 4.49 14.58
N TRP A 544 21.65 4.43 15.62
CA TRP A 544 20.51 5.32 15.81
C TRP A 544 20.97 6.68 16.34
N ALA A 545 20.26 7.74 15.96
CA ALA A 545 20.37 9.07 16.54
C ALA A 545 18.97 9.68 16.71
N VAL A 546 18.87 10.74 17.51
CA VAL A 546 17.64 11.51 17.70
C VAL A 546 17.94 12.98 17.42
N ALA A 547 17.09 13.67 16.67
CA ALA A 547 17.19 15.10 16.42
C ALA A 547 15.84 15.78 16.69
N PHE A 548 15.79 16.57 17.75
CA PHE A 548 14.61 17.38 18.06
C PHE A 548 14.64 18.69 17.26
N GLU A 549 13.48 19.18 16.82
CA GLU A 549 13.38 20.37 15.97
C GLU A 549 14.00 21.63 16.60
N SER A 550 14.02 21.67 17.94
CA SER A 550 14.61 22.73 18.78
C SER A 550 16.14 22.75 18.79
N GLY A 551 16.82 21.70 18.33
CA GLY A 551 18.28 21.64 18.14
C GLY A 551 19.06 20.71 19.06
N GLN A 552 18.38 20.06 20.02
CA GLN A 552 18.95 19.02 20.86
C GLN A 552 19.08 17.73 20.07
N VAL A 553 20.16 17.00 20.29
CA VAL A 553 20.46 15.75 19.58
C VAL A 553 20.93 14.69 20.56
N ILE A 554 20.47 13.46 20.39
CA ILE A 554 21.03 12.29 21.08
C ILE A 554 21.81 11.48 20.05
N ALA A 555 23.12 11.35 20.25
CA ALA A 555 23.97 10.54 19.38
C ALA A 555 25.26 10.12 20.10
N PRO A 556 25.80 8.93 19.79
CA PRO A 556 27.08 8.50 20.36
C PRO A 556 28.20 9.53 20.10
N PRO A 557 29.08 9.82 21.08
CA PRO A 557 30.11 10.86 20.95
C PRO A 557 31.06 10.71 19.75
N ASP A 558 31.36 9.46 19.36
CA ASP A 558 32.21 9.13 18.21
C ASP A 558 31.50 9.31 16.86
N ARG A 559 30.16 9.45 16.89
CA ARG A 559 29.29 9.58 15.72
C ARG A 559 28.84 11.01 15.43
N VAL A 560 29.07 11.95 16.34
CA VAL A 560 28.78 13.38 16.18
C VAL A 560 29.25 13.98 14.84
N PRO A 561 30.45 13.67 14.29
CA PRO A 561 30.87 14.23 13.01
C PRO A 561 29.98 13.84 11.81
N ALA A 562 29.25 12.73 11.88
CA ALA A 562 28.36 12.28 10.82
C ALA A 562 27.04 13.06 10.78
N LEU A 563 26.66 13.74 11.87
CA LEU A 563 25.40 14.48 11.96
C LEU A 563 25.29 15.60 10.93
N ASP A 564 26.38 16.29 10.59
CA ASP A 564 26.34 17.33 9.53
C ASP A 564 25.99 16.75 8.16
N GLY A 565 26.28 15.47 7.94
CA GLY A 565 25.93 14.71 6.75
C GLY A 565 24.46 14.31 6.69
N ALA A 566 23.75 14.24 7.83
CA ALA A 566 22.35 13.82 7.93
C ALA A 566 21.39 15.00 8.19
N LEU A 567 21.85 16.02 8.90
CA LEU A 567 21.01 17.10 9.44
C LEU A 567 21.20 18.44 8.74
N ALA A 568 20.14 19.24 8.73
CA ALA A 568 20.18 20.65 8.38
C ALA A 568 19.18 21.45 9.22
N TRP A 569 19.48 22.73 9.43
CA TRP A 569 18.49 23.70 9.86
C TRP A 569 17.64 24.09 8.65
N ALA A 570 16.34 23.83 8.69
CA ALA A 570 15.40 24.24 7.67
C ALA A 570 14.82 25.61 8.04
N VAL A 571 14.98 26.59 7.15
CA VAL A 571 14.43 27.95 7.32
C VAL A 571 13.21 28.10 6.42
N GLU A 572 12.07 28.46 7.01
CA GLU A 572 10.77 28.53 6.32
C GLU A 572 10.43 27.26 5.52
N ARG A 573 10.95 26.09 5.96
CA ARG A 573 10.85 24.79 5.25
C ARG A 573 11.33 24.80 3.79
N ARG A 574 12.06 25.84 3.39
CA ARG A 574 12.50 26.11 2.01
C ARG A 574 14.01 26.05 1.86
N PHE A 575 14.76 26.48 2.87
CA PHE A 575 16.21 26.66 2.75
C PHE A 575 16.95 25.82 3.77
N GLY A 576 17.87 24.99 3.30
CA GLY A 576 18.78 24.21 4.13
C GLY A 576 19.97 25.04 4.59
N TRP A 577 20.24 25.01 5.89
CA TRP A 577 21.36 25.68 6.53
C TRP A 577 22.24 24.68 7.30
N PRO A 578 23.56 24.63 7.03
CA PRO A 578 24.44 23.63 7.64
C PRO A 578 24.52 23.69 9.16
N VAL A 579 24.38 22.54 9.84
CA VAL A 579 24.43 22.46 11.30
C VAL A 579 25.85 22.70 11.85
N ARG A 580 26.90 22.34 11.09
CA ARG A 580 28.30 22.59 11.50
C ARG A 580 28.67 24.06 11.69
N TRP A 581 27.85 24.98 11.20
CA TRP A 581 28.08 26.43 11.33
C TRP A 581 27.69 26.99 12.70
N GLY A 582 26.69 26.40 13.38
CA GLY A 582 26.24 26.79 14.71
C GLY A 582 26.65 25.85 15.85
N GLY A 583 26.93 24.58 15.53
CA GLY A 583 27.08 23.52 16.53
C GLY A 583 25.72 22.96 16.97
N LEU A 584 25.74 21.75 17.54
CA LEU A 584 24.57 21.03 18.03
C LEU A 584 24.72 20.79 19.54
N ASP A 585 23.61 20.79 20.28
CA ASP A 585 23.60 20.40 21.69
C ASP A 585 23.43 18.88 21.81
N VAL A 586 24.54 18.13 21.82
CA VAL A 586 24.53 16.67 21.69
C VAL A 586 24.71 15.94 23.02
N ALA A 587 23.76 15.09 23.40
CA ALA A 587 23.86 14.15 24.50
C ALA A 587 24.27 12.76 23.99
N PRO A 588 25.08 11.99 24.73
CA PRO A 588 25.53 10.66 24.32
C PRO A 588 24.41 9.60 24.31
N ASP A 589 23.38 9.79 25.14
CA ASP A 589 22.26 8.87 25.34
C ASP A 589 21.05 9.62 25.95
N ALA A 590 19.87 8.98 25.93
CA ALA A 590 18.63 9.57 26.43
C ALA A 590 18.68 9.88 27.94
N ALA A 591 19.37 9.06 28.74
CA ALA A 591 19.55 9.31 30.17
C ALA A 591 20.33 10.60 30.46
N THR A 592 21.43 10.82 29.73
CA THR A 592 22.19 12.08 29.81
C THR A 592 21.38 13.25 29.25
N GLY A 593 20.58 13.01 28.21
CA GLY A 593 19.60 13.96 27.70
C GLY A 593 18.63 14.40 28.80
N ALA A 594 18.04 13.45 29.53
CA ALA A 594 17.10 13.69 30.62
C ALA A 594 17.66 14.53 31.77
N GLU A 595 18.98 14.53 31.99
CA GLU A 595 19.64 15.33 33.01
C GLU A 595 19.99 16.74 32.54
N ARG A 596 20.14 16.95 31.23
CA ARG A 596 20.78 18.14 30.66
C ARG A 596 19.86 18.99 29.81
N PHE A 597 18.98 18.36 29.04
CA PHE A 597 17.98 19.07 28.25
C PHE A 597 16.96 19.69 29.21
N GLY A 598 16.40 20.84 28.80
CA GLY A 598 15.36 21.54 29.55
C GLY A 598 14.00 21.30 28.92
N PRO A 599 12.94 21.90 29.49
CA PRO A 599 11.59 21.71 29.01
C PRO A 599 11.41 22.21 27.57
N PRO A 600 10.58 21.52 26.79
CA PRO A 600 9.73 20.38 27.21
C PRO A 600 10.41 18.99 27.19
N LEU A 601 11.59 18.88 26.57
CA LEU A 601 12.27 17.59 26.34
C LEU A 601 12.63 16.80 27.61
N ASP A 602 12.80 17.46 28.76
CA ASP A 602 13.10 16.77 30.01
C ASP A 602 11.92 15.97 30.58
N GLU A 603 10.69 16.30 30.19
CA GLU A 603 9.47 15.56 30.54
C GLU A 603 9.42 14.21 29.81
N TYR A 604 9.55 14.20 28.48
CA TYR A 604 9.62 12.95 27.68
C TYR A 604 10.79 12.04 28.08
N LEU A 605 11.92 12.64 28.46
CA LEU A 605 13.12 11.88 28.79
C LEU A 605 13.17 11.44 30.27
N GLU A 606 12.22 11.85 31.11
CA GLU A 606 12.27 11.58 32.55
C GLU A 606 12.39 10.09 32.87
N GLY A 607 11.69 9.23 32.12
CA GLY A 607 11.70 7.78 32.29
C GLY A 607 13.07 7.12 32.12
N PHE A 608 14.01 7.76 31.40
CA PHE A 608 15.38 7.25 31.21
C PHE A 608 16.29 7.50 32.42
N ARG A 609 15.89 8.35 33.38
CA ARG A 609 16.73 8.69 34.54
C ARG A 609 16.95 7.48 35.44
N GLY A 610 18.19 6.97 35.45
CA GLY A 610 18.55 5.79 36.22
C GLY A 610 17.99 4.48 35.65
N HIS A 611 17.40 4.52 34.45
CA HIS A 611 16.96 3.33 33.74
C HIS A 611 18.17 2.50 33.29
N THR A 612 18.10 1.18 33.49
CA THR A 612 19.09 0.23 32.98
C THR A 612 18.34 -0.70 32.04
N PRO A 613 18.67 -0.75 30.73
CA PRO A 613 17.99 -1.61 29.78
C PRO A 613 17.94 -3.04 30.29
N ALA A 614 16.78 -3.70 30.17
CA ALA A 614 16.66 -5.12 30.49
C ALA A 614 17.68 -5.91 29.65
N ALA A 615 18.36 -6.88 30.27
CA ALA A 615 19.23 -7.77 29.52
C ALA A 615 18.35 -8.59 28.55
N ASN A 616 18.67 -8.59 27.25
CA ASN A 616 17.95 -9.39 26.25
C ASN A 616 17.79 -10.83 26.76
N GLU A 617 16.55 -11.24 27.05
CA GLU A 617 16.27 -12.63 27.37
C GLU A 617 16.57 -13.48 26.13
N PRO A 618 17.14 -14.68 26.30
CA PRO A 618 17.47 -15.54 25.17
C PRO A 618 16.19 -16.03 24.47
N TRP A 619 16.07 -15.74 23.17
CA TRP A 619 15.00 -16.27 22.29
C TRP A 619 15.44 -17.60 21.63
N PRO A 620 14.53 -18.58 21.42
CA PRO A 620 13.12 -18.56 21.78
C PRO A 620 12.88 -18.78 23.28
N PRO A 621 11.76 -18.29 23.81
CA PRO A 621 11.35 -18.55 25.19
C PRO A 621 11.17 -20.05 25.45
N PRO A 622 11.15 -20.52 26.70
CA PRO A 622 10.87 -21.92 27.01
C PRO A 622 9.55 -22.38 26.40
N ASN A 623 9.56 -23.52 25.67
CA ASN A 623 8.35 -24.09 25.08
C ASN A 623 7.48 -24.79 26.15
N THR A 624 6.78 -23.99 26.96
CA THR A 624 5.87 -24.44 28.03
C THR A 624 4.40 -24.16 27.75
N VAL A 625 4.10 -23.37 26.72
CA VAL A 625 2.74 -23.07 26.27
C VAL A 625 2.06 -24.35 25.76
N THR A 626 0.81 -24.55 26.16
CA THR A 626 -0.03 -25.69 25.81
C THR A 626 -1.13 -25.28 24.84
N LEU A 627 -1.80 -26.27 24.24
CA LEU A 627 -2.98 -26.01 23.40
C LEU A 627 -4.11 -25.34 24.21
N ASP A 628 -4.24 -25.67 25.50
CA ASP A 628 -5.22 -25.02 26.38
C ASP A 628 -4.91 -23.53 26.58
N ASP A 629 -3.63 -23.16 26.65
CA ASP A 629 -3.21 -21.76 26.76
C ASP A 629 -3.56 -20.99 25.48
N LEU A 630 -3.38 -21.58 24.28
CA LEU A 630 -3.80 -20.96 23.01
C LEU A 630 -5.32 -20.73 22.95
N PHE A 631 -6.13 -21.69 23.42
CA PHE A 631 -7.58 -21.50 23.49
C PHE A 631 -7.98 -20.37 24.45
N GLN A 632 -7.29 -20.22 25.58
CA GLN A 632 -7.53 -19.10 26.49
C GLN A 632 -7.10 -17.79 25.85
N PHE A 633 -5.94 -17.79 25.19
CA PHE A 633 -5.43 -16.61 24.52
C PHE A 633 -6.35 -16.16 23.39
N ALA A 634 -6.93 -17.08 22.61
CA ALA A 634 -7.91 -16.80 21.56
C ALA A 634 -9.15 -16.04 22.07
N ILE A 635 -9.59 -16.32 23.31
CA ILE A 635 -10.70 -15.59 23.94
C ILE A 635 -10.24 -14.20 24.37
N THR A 636 -9.05 -14.09 24.95
CA THR A 636 -8.53 -12.78 25.39
C THR A 636 -8.09 -11.89 24.24
N SER A 637 -7.69 -12.47 23.11
CA SER A 637 -7.19 -11.74 21.94
C SER A 637 -8.31 -11.05 21.15
N VAL A 638 -9.53 -11.57 21.20
CA VAL A 638 -10.70 -10.94 20.55
C VAL A 638 -11.38 -9.89 21.43
N ALA A 639 -11.06 -9.84 22.73
CA ALA A 639 -11.70 -8.92 23.67
C ALA A 639 -11.46 -7.42 23.39
N PRO A 640 -10.30 -6.99 22.84
CA PRO A 640 -10.07 -5.60 22.47
C PRO A 640 -10.76 -5.17 21.16
N LEU A 641 -11.27 -6.12 20.36
CA LEU A 641 -11.91 -5.83 19.08
C LEU A 641 -13.30 -5.22 19.31
N HIS A 642 -13.64 -4.18 18.55
CA HIS A 642 -14.95 -3.52 18.58
C HIS A 642 -15.92 -4.14 17.55
N SER A 643 -17.16 -3.64 17.49
CA SER A 643 -18.30 -4.23 16.75
C SER A 643 -18.11 -4.44 15.25
N GLY A 644 -17.05 -3.89 14.64
CA GLY A 644 -16.72 -4.14 13.23
C GLY A 644 -16.22 -5.57 12.96
N TRP A 645 -15.74 -6.27 14.00
CA TRP A 645 -15.14 -7.60 13.85
C TRP A 645 -16.06 -8.76 14.25
N ASP A 646 -17.33 -8.48 14.57
CA ASP A 646 -18.27 -9.45 15.14
C ASP A 646 -18.42 -10.70 14.25
N HIS A 647 -18.40 -10.55 12.93
CA HIS A 647 -18.45 -11.67 11.99
C HIS A 647 -17.24 -12.60 12.15
N HIS A 648 -16.02 -12.09 11.99
CA HIS A 648 -14.77 -12.86 12.06
C HIS A 648 -14.55 -13.48 13.44
N VAL A 649 -14.85 -12.73 14.51
CA VAL A 649 -14.79 -13.20 15.89
C VAL A 649 -15.78 -14.35 16.13
N SER A 650 -17.05 -14.17 15.73
CA SER A 650 -18.08 -15.20 15.91
C SER A 650 -17.75 -16.48 15.15
N GLN A 651 -17.31 -16.34 13.90
CA GLN A 651 -16.95 -17.46 13.03
C GLN A 651 -15.80 -18.27 13.64
N ASN A 652 -14.70 -17.64 14.01
CA ASN A 652 -13.51 -18.31 14.53
C ASN A 652 -13.72 -18.93 15.92
N LEU A 653 -14.44 -18.26 16.82
CA LEU A 653 -14.84 -18.84 18.10
C LEU A 653 -15.74 -20.07 17.93
N ARG A 654 -16.65 -20.06 16.95
CA ARG A 654 -17.48 -21.22 16.61
C ARG A 654 -16.63 -22.39 16.09
N HIS A 655 -15.69 -22.14 15.18
CA HIS A 655 -14.75 -23.18 14.71
C HIS A 655 -13.91 -23.74 15.87
N ALA A 656 -13.45 -22.89 16.79
CA ALA A 656 -12.69 -23.31 17.96
C ALA A 656 -13.56 -24.17 18.91
N ALA A 657 -14.83 -23.82 19.06
CA ALA A 657 -15.79 -24.60 19.84
C ALA A 657 -16.05 -25.98 19.21
N ARG A 658 -16.20 -26.06 17.88
CA ARG A 658 -16.29 -27.34 17.14
C ARG A 658 -15.05 -28.20 17.39
N LEU A 659 -13.85 -27.62 17.30
CA LEU A 659 -12.61 -28.30 17.59
C LEU A 659 -12.56 -28.85 19.03
N ARG A 660 -12.92 -28.05 20.04
CA ARG A 660 -13.05 -28.51 21.43
C ARG A 660 -14.03 -29.67 21.57
N ALA A 661 -15.16 -29.63 20.87
CA ALA A 661 -16.14 -30.70 20.87
C ALA A 661 -15.55 -32.00 20.29
N ARG A 662 -14.82 -31.92 19.16
CA ARG A 662 -14.12 -33.05 18.53
C ARG A 662 -13.01 -33.63 19.42
N LEU A 663 -12.31 -32.79 20.18
CA LEU A 663 -11.33 -33.21 21.20
C LEU A 663 -11.99 -33.81 22.45
N GLY A 664 -13.32 -33.83 22.52
CA GLY A 664 -14.07 -34.38 23.62
C GLY A 664 -14.13 -33.48 24.86
N GLN A 665 -13.94 -32.17 24.69
CA GLN A 665 -13.81 -31.17 25.75
C GLN A 665 -15.01 -30.18 25.76
N PRO A 666 -16.23 -30.62 26.09
CA PRO A 666 -17.43 -29.78 26.00
C PRO A 666 -17.39 -28.57 26.95
N ALA A 667 -16.78 -28.70 28.13
CA ALA A 667 -16.65 -27.55 29.03
C ALA A 667 -15.86 -26.40 28.39
N GLY A 668 -14.79 -26.71 27.64
CA GLY A 668 -14.02 -25.71 26.89
C GLY A 668 -14.80 -25.14 25.69
N ALA A 669 -15.55 -25.99 24.98
CA ALA A 669 -16.43 -25.54 23.90
C ALA A 669 -17.48 -24.52 24.40
N ARG A 670 -18.02 -24.72 25.61
CA ARG A 670 -18.97 -23.79 26.23
C ARG A 670 -18.38 -22.39 26.40
N VAL A 671 -17.16 -22.31 26.94
CA VAL A 671 -16.48 -21.02 27.20
C VAL A 671 -16.32 -20.23 25.91
N LEU A 672 -15.95 -20.88 24.80
CA LEU A 672 -15.83 -20.24 23.49
C LEU A 672 -17.18 -19.77 22.94
N LEU A 673 -18.22 -20.60 23.06
CA LEU A 673 -19.58 -20.23 22.61
C LEU A 673 -20.17 -19.08 23.43
N ASP A 674 -19.86 -19.00 24.72
CA ASP A 674 -20.31 -17.92 25.60
C ASP A 674 -19.59 -16.59 25.29
N ALA A 675 -18.46 -16.62 24.58
CA ALA A 675 -17.70 -15.44 24.15
C ALA A 675 -18.11 -14.92 22.76
N ILE A 676 -18.98 -15.62 22.02
CA ILE A 676 -19.49 -15.17 20.72
C ILE A 676 -20.40 -13.94 20.93
N PRO A 677 -20.17 -12.81 20.24
CA PRO A 677 -20.94 -11.57 20.46
C PRO A 677 -22.37 -11.65 19.93
N THR A 678 -22.61 -12.37 18.83
CA THR A 678 -23.91 -12.37 18.14
C THR A 678 -24.82 -13.53 18.55
N PRO A 679 -26.12 -13.28 18.88
CA PRO A 679 -27.05 -14.34 19.27
C PRO A 679 -27.27 -15.43 18.21
N ALA A 680 -27.29 -15.07 16.92
CA ALA A 680 -27.47 -16.01 15.82
C ALA A 680 -26.32 -17.04 15.74
N GLU A 681 -25.07 -16.57 15.81
CA GLU A 681 -23.90 -17.46 15.80
C GLU A 681 -23.75 -18.25 17.11
N GLN A 682 -24.22 -17.72 18.25
CA GLN A 682 -24.33 -18.51 19.49
C GLN A 682 -25.29 -19.70 19.32
N VAL A 683 -26.48 -19.49 18.75
CA VAL A 683 -27.46 -20.55 18.50
C VAL A 683 -26.89 -21.58 17.51
N ARG A 684 -26.32 -21.10 16.40
CA ARG A 684 -25.66 -21.94 15.39
C ARG A 684 -24.54 -22.78 15.99
N GLY A 685 -23.61 -22.15 16.71
CA GLY A 685 -22.46 -22.83 17.32
C GLY A 685 -22.86 -23.84 18.40
N ARG A 686 -23.93 -23.56 19.18
CA ARG A 686 -24.50 -24.54 20.13
C ARG A 686 -25.09 -25.74 19.40
N ALA A 687 -25.80 -25.53 18.30
CA ALA A 687 -26.34 -26.60 17.47
C ALA A 687 -25.20 -27.45 16.85
N ASP A 688 -24.15 -26.82 16.35
CA ASP A 688 -22.97 -27.52 15.80
C ASP A 688 -22.26 -28.40 16.83
N VAL A 689 -22.00 -27.85 18.02
CA VAL A 689 -21.36 -28.61 19.11
C VAL A 689 -22.27 -29.75 19.55
N ALA A 690 -23.60 -29.53 19.63
CA ALA A 690 -24.56 -30.58 19.92
C ALA A 690 -24.55 -31.68 18.85
N LEU A 691 -24.53 -31.32 17.56
CA LEU A 691 -24.39 -32.22 16.43
C LEU A 691 -23.13 -33.09 16.57
N ILE A 692 -21.96 -32.47 16.73
CA ILE A 692 -20.67 -33.18 16.83
C ILE A 692 -20.66 -34.14 18.04
N LEU A 693 -21.12 -33.69 19.21
CA LEU A 693 -21.19 -34.53 20.42
C LEU A 693 -22.19 -35.69 20.25
N ALA A 694 -23.37 -35.43 19.67
CA ALA A 694 -24.38 -36.45 19.43
C ALA A 694 -23.92 -37.49 18.39
N ALA A 695 -23.25 -37.05 17.32
CA ALA A 695 -22.62 -37.91 16.32
C ALA A 695 -21.52 -38.80 16.94
N ALA A 696 -20.77 -38.27 17.90
CA ALA A 696 -19.82 -39.03 18.71
C ALA A 696 -20.47 -39.93 19.79
N GLY A 697 -21.81 -39.99 19.86
CA GLY A 697 -22.56 -40.83 20.79
C GLY A 697 -22.83 -40.21 22.17
N ARG A 698 -22.40 -38.96 22.42
CA ARG A 698 -22.55 -38.23 23.70
C ARG A 698 -23.86 -37.43 23.76
N ARG A 699 -24.98 -38.10 23.50
CA ARG A 699 -26.30 -37.44 23.33
C ARG A 699 -26.78 -36.67 24.57
N ASP A 700 -26.50 -37.16 25.78
CA ASP A 700 -26.93 -36.46 26.99
C ASP A 700 -26.18 -35.13 27.19
N GLU A 701 -24.91 -35.07 26.78
CA GLU A 701 -24.12 -33.84 26.80
C GLU A 701 -24.53 -32.90 25.66
N ALA A 702 -24.82 -33.43 24.47
CA ALA A 702 -25.36 -32.65 23.35
C ALA A 702 -26.65 -31.88 23.73
N ARG A 703 -27.55 -32.52 24.48
CA ARG A 703 -28.78 -31.88 24.98
C ARG A 703 -28.55 -30.71 25.94
N THR A 704 -27.36 -30.58 26.52
CA THR A 704 -27.01 -29.41 27.34
C THR A 704 -26.58 -28.21 26.51
N PHE A 705 -26.23 -28.41 25.24
CA PHE A 705 -25.91 -27.34 24.30
C PHE A 705 -27.14 -26.89 23.52
N PHE A 706 -27.96 -27.85 23.09
CA PHE A 706 -29.16 -27.61 22.31
C PHE A 706 -30.32 -28.47 22.83
N ASP A 707 -31.32 -27.83 23.43
CA ASP A 707 -32.48 -28.49 24.06
C ASP A 707 -33.69 -28.60 23.11
N GLY A 708 -33.62 -27.97 21.94
CA GLY A 708 -34.67 -27.97 20.92
C GLY A 708 -35.78 -26.94 21.14
N ASP A 709 -35.49 -25.85 21.87
CA ASP A 709 -36.35 -24.67 21.97
C ASP A 709 -36.38 -23.88 20.64
N GLU A 710 -37.33 -24.23 19.77
CA GLU A 710 -37.49 -23.58 18.46
C GLU A 710 -37.82 -22.09 18.57
N ALA A 711 -38.38 -21.62 19.69
CA ALA A 711 -38.67 -20.18 19.84
C ALA A 711 -37.38 -19.35 19.92
N GLN A 712 -36.30 -19.90 20.49
CA GLN A 712 -34.99 -19.23 20.50
C GLN A 712 -34.34 -19.24 19.12
N VAL A 713 -34.53 -20.32 18.35
CA VAL A 713 -34.03 -20.41 16.98
C VAL A 713 -34.76 -19.44 16.07
N GLU A 714 -36.10 -19.41 16.08
CA GLU A 714 -36.89 -18.52 15.23
C GLU A 714 -36.66 -17.04 15.55
N ALA A 715 -36.23 -16.69 16.77
CA ALA A 715 -35.94 -15.32 17.16
C ALA A 715 -34.66 -14.75 16.55
N VAL A 716 -33.77 -15.60 16.00
CA VAL A 716 -32.47 -15.19 15.44
C VAL A 716 -32.38 -15.41 13.93
N LEU A 717 -33.42 -15.95 13.29
CA LEU A 717 -33.45 -16.18 11.85
C LEU A 717 -33.77 -14.88 11.10
N ASP A 718 -33.04 -14.65 10.01
CA ASP A 718 -33.27 -13.58 9.03
C ASP A 718 -33.11 -14.13 7.60
N GLU A 719 -33.21 -13.25 6.60
CA GLU A 719 -33.12 -13.63 5.19
C GLU A 719 -31.70 -13.94 4.70
N TYR A 720 -30.67 -13.80 5.53
CA TYR A 720 -29.26 -14.04 5.16
C TYR A 720 -28.62 -15.22 5.90
N ASN A 721 -29.26 -15.74 6.95
CA ASN A 721 -28.68 -16.78 7.81
C ASN A 721 -29.51 -18.08 7.90
N GLU A 722 -30.64 -18.16 7.20
CA GLU A 722 -31.60 -19.25 7.36
C GLU A 722 -30.99 -20.58 6.93
N ALA A 723 -30.28 -20.65 5.80
CA ALA A 723 -29.61 -21.87 5.37
C ALA A 723 -28.58 -22.39 6.39
N PHE A 724 -27.80 -21.49 6.98
CA PHE A 724 -26.75 -21.80 7.95
C PHE A 724 -27.30 -22.27 9.31
N VAL A 725 -28.24 -21.53 9.88
CA VAL A 725 -28.82 -21.86 11.19
C VAL A 725 -29.71 -23.10 11.08
N ALA A 726 -30.56 -23.18 10.05
CA ALA A 726 -31.47 -24.31 9.87
C ALA A 726 -30.72 -25.62 9.63
N SER A 727 -29.62 -25.62 8.88
CA SER A 727 -28.81 -26.84 8.66
C SER A 727 -28.14 -27.34 9.94
N SER A 728 -27.59 -26.42 10.75
CA SER A 728 -26.95 -26.74 12.03
C SER A 728 -27.95 -27.35 13.02
N VAL A 729 -29.15 -26.75 13.12
CA VAL A 729 -30.28 -27.24 13.94
C VAL A 729 -30.78 -28.60 13.44
N ALA A 730 -30.96 -28.75 12.13
CA ALA A 730 -31.38 -30.01 11.51
C ALA A 730 -30.39 -31.14 11.82
N GLY A 731 -29.08 -30.86 11.69
CA GLY A 731 -28.02 -31.80 12.03
C GLY A 731 -28.07 -32.22 13.50
N ALA A 732 -28.22 -31.26 14.42
CA ALA A 732 -28.35 -31.55 15.85
C ALA A 732 -29.55 -32.47 16.15
N TYR A 733 -30.71 -32.17 15.57
CA TYR A 733 -31.90 -33.02 15.67
C TYR A 733 -31.65 -34.43 15.11
N ALA A 734 -31.08 -34.53 13.91
CA ALA A 734 -30.81 -35.81 13.25
C ALA A 734 -29.87 -36.69 14.08
N ALA A 735 -28.76 -36.13 14.58
CA ALA A 735 -27.78 -36.86 15.37
C ALA A 735 -28.34 -37.32 16.74
N MET A 736 -29.29 -36.57 17.30
CA MET A 736 -30.04 -36.94 18.50
C MET A 736 -31.21 -37.92 18.25
N GLY A 737 -31.58 -38.16 16.99
CA GLY A 737 -32.68 -39.03 16.59
C GLY A 737 -34.06 -38.40 16.69
N ASP A 738 -34.15 -37.07 16.60
CA ASP A 738 -35.41 -36.31 16.63
C ASP A 738 -36.04 -36.25 15.23
N PRO A 739 -37.34 -36.61 15.06
CA PRO A 739 -38.01 -36.61 13.76
C PRO A 739 -38.16 -35.22 13.12
N ARG A 740 -37.99 -34.13 13.87
CA ARG A 740 -38.05 -32.75 13.35
C ARG A 740 -36.93 -32.42 12.37
N ALA A 741 -35.84 -33.21 12.37
CA ALA A 741 -34.69 -33.00 11.50
C ALA A 741 -35.06 -32.89 10.01
N GLU A 742 -36.00 -33.71 9.53
CA GLU A 742 -36.42 -33.71 8.12
C GLU A 742 -37.02 -32.35 7.70
N ALA A 743 -37.89 -31.77 8.54
CA ALA A 743 -38.51 -30.49 8.24
C ALA A 743 -37.48 -29.36 8.22
N TRP A 744 -36.51 -29.39 9.15
CA TRP A 744 -35.45 -28.39 9.22
C TRP A 744 -34.45 -28.52 8.06
N PHE A 745 -34.10 -29.74 7.62
CA PHE A 745 -33.27 -29.90 6.41
C PHE A 745 -34.01 -29.48 5.13
N GLN A 746 -35.32 -29.67 5.05
CA GLN A 746 -36.12 -29.14 3.94
C GLN A 746 -36.12 -27.61 3.92
N ARG A 747 -36.23 -26.98 5.09
CA ARG A 747 -36.13 -25.53 5.26
C ARG A 747 -34.76 -25.00 4.83
N ALA A 748 -33.68 -25.58 5.36
CA ALA A 748 -32.31 -25.19 5.02
C ALA A 748 -32.02 -25.31 3.51
N ARG A 749 -32.55 -26.34 2.84
CA ARG A 749 -32.39 -26.51 1.39
C ARG A 749 -33.19 -25.51 0.57
N ALA A 750 -34.37 -25.11 1.05
CA ALA A 750 -35.20 -24.12 0.37
C ALA A 750 -34.56 -22.71 0.43
N ALA A 751 -33.75 -22.45 1.45
CA ALA A 751 -33.02 -21.20 1.65
C ALA A 751 -31.74 -21.06 0.79
N ILE A 752 -31.25 -22.13 0.15
CA ILE A 752 -29.98 -22.09 -0.60
C ILE A 752 -29.98 -21.09 -1.76
N GLU A 753 -31.05 -21.06 -2.58
CA GLU A 753 -31.15 -20.18 -3.77
C GLU A 753 -31.62 -18.73 -3.48
N PRO A 754 -32.55 -18.46 -2.54
CA PRO A 754 -32.97 -17.08 -2.27
C PRO A 754 -31.94 -16.25 -1.50
N GLU A 755 -30.93 -16.86 -0.87
CA GLU A 755 -29.88 -16.16 -0.12
C GLU A 755 -28.63 -15.87 -0.98
N THR A 756 -27.86 -14.84 -0.61
CA THR A 756 -26.56 -14.53 -1.23
C THR A 756 -25.55 -15.66 -0.98
N ASN A 757 -24.75 -16.05 -1.97
CA ASN A 757 -23.74 -17.12 -1.90
C ASN A 757 -24.27 -18.58 -1.82
N PRO A 758 -25.05 -19.05 -2.83
CA PRO A 758 -25.61 -20.40 -2.83
C PRO A 758 -24.54 -21.50 -2.72
N GLY A 759 -23.33 -21.29 -3.26
CA GLY A 759 -22.21 -22.22 -3.13
C GLY A 759 -21.87 -22.56 -1.67
N GLU A 760 -21.78 -21.56 -0.80
CA GLU A 760 -21.44 -21.74 0.62
C GLU A 760 -22.56 -22.45 1.39
N HIS A 761 -23.81 -22.10 1.10
CA HIS A 761 -24.99 -22.74 1.68
C HIS A 761 -25.07 -24.23 1.33
N HIS A 762 -24.73 -24.61 0.08
CA HIS A 762 -24.61 -26.01 -0.29
C HIS A 762 -23.60 -26.76 0.59
N LEU A 763 -22.42 -26.16 0.85
CA LEU A 763 -21.39 -26.79 1.66
C LEU A 763 -21.80 -26.94 3.12
N ALA A 764 -22.41 -25.90 3.72
CA ALA A 764 -22.86 -25.95 5.10
C ALA A 764 -23.98 -26.98 5.34
N VAL A 765 -24.99 -27.01 4.46
CA VAL A 765 -26.09 -27.99 4.54
C VAL A 765 -25.57 -29.40 4.34
N ALA A 766 -24.67 -29.60 3.36
CA ALA A 766 -24.07 -30.91 3.10
C ALA A 766 -23.20 -31.38 4.26
N TRP A 767 -22.40 -30.50 4.88
CA TRP A 767 -21.59 -30.82 6.05
C TRP A 767 -22.47 -31.32 7.19
N ALA A 768 -23.56 -30.62 7.52
CA ALA A 768 -24.47 -31.02 8.60
C ALA A 768 -25.12 -32.39 8.34
N MET A 769 -25.53 -32.66 7.09
CA MET A 769 -26.04 -33.97 6.67
C MET A 769 -24.99 -35.08 6.81
N ILE A 770 -23.77 -34.84 6.34
CA ILE A 770 -22.68 -35.82 6.42
C ILE A 770 -22.30 -36.11 7.87
N GLU A 771 -22.23 -35.08 8.72
CA GLU A 771 -21.83 -35.22 10.11
C GLU A 771 -22.89 -35.96 10.94
N CYS A 772 -24.18 -35.73 10.68
CA CYS A 772 -25.28 -36.40 11.40
C CYS A 772 -25.55 -37.84 10.90
N GLY A 773 -24.86 -38.29 9.85
CA GLY A 773 -24.95 -39.64 9.29
C GLY A 773 -25.86 -39.79 8.06
N TRP A 774 -26.39 -38.69 7.53
CA TRP A 774 -27.16 -38.62 6.26
C TRP A 774 -26.21 -38.42 5.08
N GLU A 775 -25.21 -39.29 5.00
CA GLU A 775 -24.08 -39.13 4.07
C GLU A 775 -24.52 -39.18 2.60
N GLN A 776 -25.51 -40.02 2.27
CA GLN A 776 -25.96 -40.17 0.89
C GLN A 776 -26.67 -38.90 0.40
N GLU A 777 -27.48 -38.30 1.25
CA GLU A 777 -28.22 -37.06 1.01
C GLU A 777 -27.25 -35.88 0.90
N GLY A 778 -26.29 -35.75 1.82
CA GLY A 778 -25.27 -34.69 1.77
C GLY A 778 -24.41 -34.77 0.52
N ARG A 779 -23.98 -35.97 0.12
CA ARG A 779 -23.24 -36.17 -1.15
C ARG A 779 -24.10 -35.85 -2.38
N ALA A 780 -25.40 -36.17 -2.34
CA ALA A 780 -26.30 -35.83 -3.43
C ALA A 780 -26.50 -34.32 -3.57
N LEU A 781 -26.49 -33.58 -2.44
CA LEU A 781 -26.57 -32.12 -2.43
C LEU A 781 -25.29 -31.48 -2.98
N LEU A 782 -24.10 -31.96 -2.61
CA LEU A 782 -22.84 -31.42 -3.15
C LEU A 782 -22.80 -31.50 -4.69
N ARG A 783 -23.29 -32.60 -5.28
CA ARG A 783 -23.36 -32.76 -6.75
C ARG A 783 -24.38 -31.86 -7.44
N GLN A 784 -25.30 -31.25 -6.70
CA GLN A 784 -26.29 -30.31 -7.23
C GLN A 784 -25.75 -28.88 -7.29
N CYS A 785 -24.64 -28.60 -6.60
CA CYS A 785 -23.99 -27.30 -6.64
C CYS A 785 -23.43 -27.04 -8.05
N THR A 786 -23.97 -26.03 -8.72
CA THR A 786 -23.64 -25.66 -10.10
C THR A 786 -22.61 -24.56 -10.21
N GLU A 787 -22.33 -23.85 -9.11
CA GLU A 787 -21.31 -22.80 -9.01
C GLU A 787 -20.05 -23.37 -8.34
N THR A 788 -18.91 -22.71 -8.53
CA THR A 788 -17.68 -23.06 -7.79
C THR A 788 -17.72 -22.33 -6.46
N PRO A 789 -17.82 -23.02 -5.32
CA PRO A 789 -17.79 -22.35 -4.02
C PRO A 789 -16.38 -21.81 -3.76
N SER A 790 -16.30 -20.72 -3.01
CA SER A 790 -15.03 -20.09 -2.64
C SER A 790 -14.07 -21.07 -1.94
N ILE A 791 -12.78 -20.91 -2.23
CA ILE A 791 -11.70 -21.72 -1.65
C ILE A 791 -11.67 -21.64 -0.12
N PHE A 792 -12.10 -20.52 0.46
CA PHE A 792 -12.23 -20.30 1.90
C PHE A 792 -13.20 -21.29 2.58
N TYR A 793 -14.07 -21.96 1.83
CA TYR A 793 -15.00 -22.96 2.38
C TYR A 793 -14.76 -24.38 1.84
N THR A 794 -14.29 -24.52 0.60
CA THR A 794 -14.01 -25.84 0.01
C THR A 794 -12.78 -26.50 0.65
N VAL A 795 -11.74 -25.74 0.97
CA VAL A 795 -10.50 -26.25 1.57
C VAL A 795 -10.74 -26.73 3.02
N PRO A 796 -11.42 -25.95 3.91
CA PRO A 796 -11.82 -26.46 5.23
C PRO A 796 -12.72 -27.70 5.17
N LEU A 797 -13.68 -27.77 4.24
CA LEU A 797 -14.50 -28.98 4.06
C LEU A 797 -13.64 -30.18 3.68
N LEU A 798 -12.70 -30.02 2.74
CA LEU A 798 -11.78 -31.06 2.32
C LEU A 798 -10.90 -31.55 3.48
N ALA A 799 -10.34 -30.62 4.26
CA ALA A 799 -9.58 -30.92 5.47
C ALA A 799 -10.42 -31.71 6.49
N TYR A 800 -11.65 -31.28 6.75
CA TYR A 800 -12.60 -31.99 7.62
C TYR A 800 -12.86 -33.42 7.14
N LEU A 801 -13.12 -33.63 5.84
CA LEU A 801 -13.38 -34.97 5.30
C LEU A 801 -12.19 -35.90 5.54
N ILE A 802 -10.96 -35.41 5.37
CA ILE A 802 -9.75 -36.21 5.56
C ILE A 802 -9.51 -36.49 7.04
N LEU A 803 -9.55 -35.45 7.89
CA LEU A 803 -9.33 -35.55 9.34
C LEU A 803 -10.36 -36.47 10.02
N THR A 804 -11.58 -36.51 9.49
CA THR A 804 -12.65 -37.40 9.97
C THR A 804 -12.71 -38.76 9.26
N ARG A 805 -11.70 -39.09 8.43
CA ARG A 805 -11.54 -40.38 7.71
C ARG A 805 -12.64 -40.69 6.71
N ARG A 806 -13.19 -39.66 6.08
CA ARG A 806 -14.19 -39.71 4.98
C ARG A 806 -13.52 -39.53 3.62
N ASP A 807 -12.35 -40.16 3.44
CA ASP A 807 -11.53 -40.08 2.23
C ASP A 807 -12.29 -40.42 0.94
N HIS A 808 -13.30 -41.28 1.02
CA HIS A 808 -14.11 -41.67 -0.14
C HIS A 808 -14.96 -40.52 -0.66
N ILE A 809 -15.38 -39.58 0.20
CA ILE A 809 -16.08 -38.35 -0.20
C ILE A 809 -15.07 -37.37 -0.79
N ALA A 810 -13.93 -37.17 -0.14
CA ALA A 810 -12.88 -36.29 -0.65
C ALA A 810 -12.46 -36.69 -2.09
N ARG A 811 -12.23 -37.99 -2.34
CA ARG A 811 -11.90 -38.52 -3.67
C ARG A 811 -13.00 -38.35 -4.72
N GLU A 812 -14.25 -38.21 -4.28
CA GLU A 812 -15.38 -37.92 -5.16
C GLU A 812 -15.44 -36.45 -5.53
N LEU A 813 -15.09 -35.55 -4.60
CA LEU A 813 -15.11 -34.11 -4.82
C LEU A 813 -13.89 -33.61 -5.60
N ILE A 814 -12.72 -34.24 -5.46
CA ILE A 814 -11.50 -33.86 -6.20
C ILE A 814 -11.78 -33.64 -7.69
N PRO A 815 -12.42 -34.54 -8.46
CA PRO A 815 -12.66 -34.34 -9.88
C PRO A 815 -13.84 -33.42 -10.23
N MET A 816 -14.52 -32.80 -9.25
CA MET A 816 -15.65 -31.92 -9.54
C MET A 816 -15.20 -30.70 -10.31
N ARG A 817 -15.97 -30.38 -11.35
CA ARG A 817 -15.72 -29.27 -12.26
C ARG A 817 -16.91 -28.33 -12.30
N ASN A 818 -16.62 -27.06 -12.52
CA ASN A 818 -17.62 -26.07 -12.83
C ASN A 818 -18.07 -26.24 -14.28
N PRO A 819 -19.33 -26.63 -14.53
CA PRO A 819 -19.83 -26.77 -15.90
C PRO A 819 -20.05 -25.42 -16.59
N ALA A 820 -20.05 -24.31 -15.85
CA ALA A 820 -20.27 -22.96 -16.34
C ALA A 820 -18.98 -22.12 -16.49
N ALA A 821 -17.81 -22.65 -16.11
CA ALA A 821 -16.56 -21.91 -16.15
C ALA A 821 -16.12 -21.58 -17.60
N GLU A 822 -15.69 -20.34 -17.83
CA GLU A 822 -15.11 -19.90 -19.10
C GLU A 822 -13.69 -20.48 -19.30
N GLU A 823 -13.17 -20.42 -20.53
CA GLU A 823 -11.89 -21.11 -20.89
C GLU A 823 -10.67 -20.57 -20.11
N TRP A 824 -10.78 -19.38 -19.55
CA TRP A 824 -9.74 -18.69 -18.78
C TRP A 824 -9.93 -18.79 -17.25
N GLU A 825 -11.04 -19.38 -16.77
CA GLU A 825 -11.34 -19.55 -15.35
C GLU A 825 -10.85 -20.91 -14.81
N PRO A 826 -10.62 -21.03 -13.48
CA PRO A 826 -10.46 -22.32 -12.82
C PRO A 826 -11.66 -23.23 -13.13
N GLN A 827 -11.38 -24.40 -13.71
CA GLN A 827 -12.42 -25.33 -14.17
C GLN A 827 -12.81 -26.35 -13.10
N GLY A 828 -12.07 -26.44 -12.00
CA GLY A 828 -12.27 -27.41 -10.90
C GLY A 828 -12.60 -26.74 -9.57
N TRP A 829 -13.23 -27.50 -8.65
CA TRP A 829 -13.36 -27.06 -7.25
C TRP A 829 -12.04 -27.07 -6.49
N PHE A 830 -11.06 -27.82 -6.99
CA PHE A 830 -9.77 -28.07 -6.35
C PHE A 830 -8.64 -28.14 -7.39
N ASP A 831 -8.68 -27.33 -8.45
CA ASP A 831 -7.62 -27.31 -9.46
C ASP A 831 -6.42 -26.41 -9.10
N GLY A 832 -6.52 -25.65 -8.00
CA GLY A 832 -5.44 -24.89 -7.37
C GLY A 832 -4.54 -25.68 -6.40
N TRP A 833 -3.50 -25.00 -5.87
CA TRP A 833 -2.48 -25.58 -5.00
C TRP A 833 -2.96 -25.85 -3.57
N GLU A 834 -4.02 -25.19 -3.12
CA GLU A 834 -4.53 -25.20 -1.74
C GLU A 834 -4.95 -26.62 -1.32
N ALA A 835 -5.59 -27.37 -2.22
CA ALA A 835 -5.95 -28.77 -1.98
C ALA A 835 -4.72 -29.67 -1.84
N VAL A 836 -3.70 -29.44 -2.67
CA VAL A 836 -2.44 -30.19 -2.65
C VAL A 836 -1.66 -29.90 -1.37
N GLU A 837 -1.71 -28.67 -0.88
CA GLU A 837 -1.11 -28.28 0.39
C GLU A 837 -1.74 -29.04 1.57
N VAL A 838 -3.07 -29.13 1.65
CA VAL A 838 -3.77 -29.93 2.66
C VAL A 838 -3.31 -31.38 2.64
N PHE A 839 -3.23 -32.01 1.46
CA PHE A 839 -2.76 -33.40 1.35
C PHE A 839 -1.30 -33.56 1.78
N SER A 840 -0.46 -32.60 1.44
CA SER A 840 0.97 -32.62 1.72
C SER A 840 1.24 -32.46 3.22
N ARG A 841 0.57 -31.50 3.87
CA ARG A 841 0.66 -31.25 5.31
C ARG A 841 0.15 -32.45 6.12
N LEU A 842 -0.98 -33.04 5.73
CA LEU A 842 -1.53 -34.24 6.40
C LEU A 842 -0.78 -35.55 6.09
N GLY A 843 0.26 -35.51 5.25
CA GLY A 843 1.04 -36.70 4.89
C GLY A 843 0.24 -37.73 4.09
N ARG A 844 -0.52 -37.27 3.09
CA ARG A 844 -1.42 -38.08 2.24
C ARG A 844 -0.93 -38.15 0.79
N PRO A 845 0.19 -38.85 0.52
CA PRO A 845 0.70 -39.00 -0.84
C PRO A 845 -0.31 -39.70 -1.77
N ASP A 846 -1.20 -40.53 -1.23
CA ASP A 846 -2.27 -41.19 -1.97
C ASP A 846 -3.37 -40.25 -2.48
N LEU A 847 -3.55 -39.08 -1.85
CA LEU A 847 -4.47 -38.03 -2.29
C LEU A 847 -3.77 -37.05 -3.25
N VAL A 848 -2.49 -36.73 -3.02
CA VAL A 848 -1.67 -35.99 -4.00
C VAL A 848 -1.68 -36.69 -5.37
N HIS A 849 -1.49 -38.02 -5.38
CA HIS A 849 -1.58 -38.79 -6.63
C HIS A 849 -2.97 -38.78 -7.25
N ALA A 850 -4.04 -38.75 -6.44
CA ALA A 850 -5.41 -38.75 -6.95
C ALA A 850 -5.76 -37.40 -7.59
N TRP A 851 -5.31 -36.32 -6.98
CA TRP A 851 -5.40 -34.97 -7.54
C TRP A 851 -4.59 -34.84 -8.83
N ALA A 852 -3.34 -35.30 -8.84
CA ALA A 852 -2.47 -35.22 -10.01
C ALA A 852 -3.01 -36.00 -11.22
N GLN A 853 -3.81 -37.05 -11.01
CA GLN A 853 -4.50 -37.76 -12.11
C GLN A 853 -5.56 -36.91 -12.81
N VAL A 854 -6.08 -35.88 -12.17
CA VAL A 854 -7.13 -35.00 -12.69
C VAL A 854 -6.55 -33.67 -13.18
N TYR A 855 -5.62 -33.10 -12.42
CA TYR A 855 -5.11 -31.74 -12.61
C TYR A 855 -3.60 -31.64 -12.79
N GLY A 856 -2.84 -32.73 -12.66
CA GLY A 856 -1.37 -32.69 -12.61
C GLY A 856 -0.67 -32.37 -13.94
N ASP A 857 -1.39 -32.37 -15.07
CA ASP A 857 -0.82 -31.99 -16.37
C ASP A 857 -0.49 -30.48 -16.37
N GLY A 858 0.81 -30.16 -16.39
CA GLY A 858 1.30 -28.76 -16.36
C GLY A 858 1.72 -28.25 -14.97
N TYR A 859 1.56 -29.05 -13.91
CA TYR A 859 1.91 -28.69 -12.53
C TYR A 859 3.11 -29.47 -12.01
N ALA A 860 4.02 -28.79 -11.29
CA ALA A 860 5.21 -29.37 -10.66
C ALA A 860 4.88 -29.92 -9.25
N TYR A 861 4.03 -30.95 -9.16
CA TYR A 861 3.53 -31.47 -7.88
C TYR A 861 4.51 -32.42 -7.15
N GLU A 862 5.67 -32.72 -7.74
CA GLU A 862 6.64 -33.67 -7.18
C GLU A 862 7.20 -33.23 -5.82
N ASP A 863 7.39 -31.94 -5.60
CA ASP A 863 7.87 -31.40 -4.32
C ASP A 863 6.82 -31.56 -3.22
N HIS A 864 5.56 -31.28 -3.53
CA HIS A 864 4.42 -31.54 -2.64
C HIS A 864 4.27 -33.03 -2.33
N LEU A 865 4.46 -33.91 -3.32
CA LEU A 865 4.46 -35.35 -3.09
C LEU A 865 5.59 -35.78 -2.15
N ALA A 866 6.81 -35.27 -2.35
CA ALA A 866 7.95 -35.55 -1.47
C ALA A 866 7.70 -35.04 -0.04
N GLN A 867 7.07 -33.87 0.09
CA GLN A 867 6.65 -33.31 1.38
C GLN A 867 5.59 -34.20 2.04
N ALA A 868 4.58 -34.65 1.29
CA ALA A 868 3.56 -35.59 1.76
C ALA A 868 4.16 -36.91 2.25
N GLU A 869 5.11 -37.48 1.51
CA GLU A 869 5.81 -38.70 1.91
C GLU A 869 6.67 -38.51 3.17
N THR A 870 7.26 -37.33 3.33
CA THR A 870 8.05 -36.97 4.52
C THR A 870 7.14 -36.81 5.73
N ASN A 871 6.05 -36.07 5.59
CA ASN A 871 5.05 -35.88 6.65
C ASN A 871 4.37 -37.20 7.02
N ALA A 872 4.10 -38.10 6.06
CA ALA A 872 3.58 -39.44 6.33
C ALA A 872 4.52 -40.30 7.20
N ARG A 873 5.82 -39.98 7.24
CA ARG A 873 6.84 -40.66 8.06
C ARG A 873 7.10 -39.96 9.40
N ARG A 874 6.62 -38.73 9.61
CA ARG A 874 6.76 -38.03 10.89
C ARG A 874 5.89 -38.70 11.95
N ASP A 875 6.39 -38.72 13.19
CA ASP A 875 5.61 -39.17 14.34
C ASP A 875 4.56 -38.10 14.69
N PRO A 876 3.24 -38.39 14.56
CA PRO A 876 2.19 -37.43 14.88
C PRO A 876 2.15 -37.03 16.36
N ALA A 877 2.80 -37.81 17.24
CA ALA A 877 2.86 -37.55 18.69
C ALA A 877 4.03 -36.63 19.08
N ARG A 878 4.78 -36.10 18.11
CA ARG A 878 5.97 -35.28 18.37
C ARG A 878 5.58 -33.86 18.81
N ALA A 879 5.56 -33.64 20.12
CA ALA A 879 5.17 -32.36 20.72
C ALA A 879 6.24 -31.24 20.68
N ARG A 880 7.43 -31.46 20.08
CA ARG A 880 8.54 -30.49 20.13
C ARG A 880 9.36 -30.44 18.83
N PRO A 881 9.87 -29.26 18.45
CA PRO A 881 10.69 -29.09 17.27
C PRO A 881 12.03 -29.83 17.39
N GLY A 882 12.61 -30.18 16.24
CA GLY A 882 13.95 -30.76 16.14
C GLY A 882 15.02 -29.71 16.15
N GLU A 883 16.28 -30.15 16.26
CA GLU A 883 17.43 -29.24 16.20
C GLU A 883 17.44 -28.40 14.91
N GLY A 884 17.08 -28.98 13.76
CA GLY A 884 17.00 -28.26 12.48
C GLY A 884 15.84 -27.26 12.39
N GLU A 885 14.65 -27.63 12.89
CA GLU A 885 13.48 -26.74 12.93
C GLU A 885 13.71 -25.58 13.91
N LEU A 886 14.33 -25.86 15.07
CA LEU A 886 14.73 -24.84 16.04
C LEU A 886 15.77 -23.88 15.48
N ALA A 887 16.76 -24.39 14.72
CA ALA A 887 17.74 -23.56 14.03
C ALA A 887 17.10 -22.66 12.97
N ALA A 888 16.09 -23.17 12.24
CA ALA A 888 15.37 -22.40 11.23
C ALA A 888 14.59 -21.22 11.84
N ILE A 889 13.83 -21.45 12.93
CA ILE A 889 13.10 -20.35 13.58
C ILE A 889 14.06 -19.33 14.23
N LEU A 890 15.23 -19.77 14.71
CA LEU A 890 16.28 -18.87 15.23
C LEU A 890 16.87 -17.98 14.14
N ASP A 891 17.13 -18.54 12.95
CA ASP A 891 17.66 -17.80 11.81
C ASP A 891 16.62 -16.80 11.26
N ALA A 892 15.36 -17.24 11.16
CA ALA A 892 14.25 -16.38 10.79
C ALA A 892 14.02 -15.25 11.81
N TYR A 893 14.10 -15.53 13.11
CA TYR A 893 14.04 -14.50 14.15
C TYR A 893 15.21 -13.51 14.05
N ALA A 894 16.43 -13.99 13.80
CA ALA A 894 17.59 -13.12 13.58
C ALA A 894 17.46 -12.25 12.31
N THR A 895 16.70 -12.72 11.31
CA THR A 895 16.35 -11.95 10.12
C THR A 895 15.28 -10.91 10.44
N LEU A 896 14.21 -11.30 11.14
CA LEU A 896 13.15 -10.41 11.60
C LEU A 896 13.68 -9.22 12.41
N GLN A 897 14.67 -9.46 13.28
CA GLN A 897 15.33 -8.41 14.07
C GLN A 897 16.09 -7.37 13.23
N LYS A 898 16.40 -7.68 11.97
CA LYS A 898 17.04 -6.76 11.01
C LYS A 898 16.03 -6.10 10.07
N THR A 899 14.83 -6.65 9.92
CA THR A 899 13.75 -6.08 9.12
C THR A 899 13.30 -4.73 9.71
N PRO A 900 12.97 -3.70 8.92
CA PRO A 900 12.36 -2.46 9.41
C PRO A 900 11.08 -2.71 10.18
N ARG A 901 10.85 -2.00 11.30
CA ARG A 901 9.71 -2.26 12.18
C ARG A 901 8.37 -2.11 11.47
N THR A 902 8.22 -1.09 10.62
CA THR A 902 7.05 -0.89 9.74
C THR A 902 6.82 -2.03 8.75
N GLN A 903 7.82 -2.87 8.50
CA GLN A 903 7.76 -4.02 7.61
C GLN A 903 7.82 -5.36 8.38
N ARG A 904 7.73 -5.33 9.72
CA ARG A 904 7.87 -6.55 10.54
C ARG A 904 6.57 -7.31 10.71
N GLU A 905 5.42 -6.70 10.50
CA GLU A 905 4.13 -7.34 10.75
C GLU A 905 4.01 -8.67 9.99
N HIS A 906 3.98 -8.64 8.67
CA HIS A 906 3.84 -9.85 7.86
C HIS A 906 4.95 -10.89 8.12
N PRO A 907 6.25 -10.52 8.17
CA PRO A 907 7.31 -11.45 8.59
C PRO A 907 7.14 -12.04 10.01
N THR A 908 6.54 -11.29 10.94
CA THR A 908 6.23 -11.77 12.29
C THR A 908 5.10 -12.80 12.24
N GLN A 909 4.06 -12.55 11.44
CA GLN A 909 2.96 -13.50 11.21
C GLN A 909 3.49 -14.81 10.61
N LEU A 910 4.35 -14.75 9.58
CA LEU A 910 4.99 -15.92 8.96
C LEU A 910 5.86 -16.70 9.95
N LEU A 911 6.65 -16.01 10.77
CA LEU A 911 7.49 -16.68 11.78
C LEU A 911 6.65 -17.29 12.91
N ALA A 912 5.55 -16.64 13.30
CA ALA A 912 4.60 -17.18 14.28
C ALA A 912 3.95 -18.48 13.76
N ALA A 913 3.50 -18.47 12.49
CA ALA A 913 3.02 -19.67 11.79
C ALA A 913 4.08 -20.77 11.78
N GLN A 914 5.30 -20.47 11.34
CA GLN A 914 6.41 -21.43 11.32
C GLN A 914 6.71 -22.02 12.72
N ALA A 915 6.67 -21.19 13.76
CA ALA A 915 6.84 -21.63 15.14
C ALA A 915 5.69 -22.54 15.61
N ALA A 916 4.45 -22.25 15.23
CA ALA A 916 3.28 -23.09 15.53
C ALA A 916 3.37 -24.44 14.80
N GLU A 917 3.71 -24.45 13.51
CA GLU A 917 3.86 -25.66 12.68
C GLU A 917 4.89 -26.64 13.24
N CYS A 918 6.01 -26.14 13.75
CA CYS A 918 7.05 -26.99 14.36
C CYS A 918 6.77 -27.35 15.83
N GLY A 919 5.64 -26.91 16.38
CA GLY A 919 5.19 -27.21 17.75
C GLY A 919 5.91 -26.39 18.83
N HIS A 920 6.49 -25.24 18.49
CA HIS A 920 7.11 -24.31 19.43
C HIS A 920 6.12 -23.20 19.86
N LEU A 921 5.04 -23.58 20.54
CA LEU A 921 3.93 -22.69 20.89
C LEU A 921 4.36 -21.49 21.76
N GLY A 922 5.40 -21.63 22.58
CA GLY A 922 5.95 -20.50 23.35
C GLY A 922 6.57 -19.40 22.48
N ALA A 923 7.15 -19.78 21.33
CA ALA A 923 7.72 -18.82 20.40
C ALA A 923 6.63 -18.22 19.51
N ALA A 924 5.66 -19.04 19.08
CA ALA A 924 4.50 -18.55 18.36
C ALA A 924 3.75 -17.48 19.18
N LEU A 925 3.48 -17.76 20.46
CA LEU A 925 2.76 -16.82 21.33
C LEU A 925 3.56 -15.53 21.59
N ASP A 926 4.86 -15.61 21.85
CA ASP A 926 5.74 -14.42 22.01
C ASP A 926 5.76 -13.53 20.76
N LEU A 927 5.63 -14.12 19.57
CA LEU A 927 5.56 -13.37 18.31
C LEU A 927 4.16 -12.77 18.10
N ILE A 928 3.10 -13.55 18.36
CA ILE A 928 1.71 -13.11 18.22
C ILE A 928 1.40 -11.94 19.17
N GLU A 929 1.95 -11.94 20.38
CA GLU A 929 1.78 -10.83 21.34
C GLU A 929 2.34 -9.49 20.83
N ARG A 930 3.24 -9.50 19.85
CA ARG A 930 3.84 -8.31 19.24
C ARG A 930 3.03 -7.74 18.08
N LEU A 931 1.98 -8.44 17.64
CA LEU A 931 1.08 -7.99 16.57
C LEU A 931 0.00 -7.03 17.10
N PRO A 932 -0.60 -6.21 16.21
CA PRO A 932 -1.73 -5.33 16.53
C PRO A 932 -2.86 -6.07 17.25
N LYS A 933 -3.57 -5.37 18.15
CA LYS A 933 -4.59 -5.97 19.04
C LYS A 933 -6.02 -5.56 18.68
N ASP A 934 -6.13 -4.54 17.86
CA ASP A 934 -7.31 -3.83 17.37
C ASP A 934 -7.71 -4.28 15.97
N ASP A 935 -6.80 -4.93 15.24
CA ASP A 935 -7.08 -5.65 14.00
C ASP A 935 -7.22 -7.17 14.28
N PHE A 936 -8.25 -7.79 13.68
CA PHE A 936 -8.40 -9.24 13.72
C PHE A 936 -7.24 -9.97 13.03
N ASN A 937 -6.71 -9.48 11.91
CA ASN A 937 -5.65 -10.16 11.15
C ASN A 937 -4.30 -10.20 11.88
N GLY A 938 -4.09 -9.26 12.81
CA GLY A 938 -3.00 -9.24 13.77
C GLY A 938 -3.13 -10.34 14.84
N ARG A 939 -3.25 -9.95 16.10
CA ARG A 939 -3.13 -10.88 17.23
C ARG A 939 -4.19 -11.98 17.25
N ALA A 940 -5.47 -11.65 16.98
CA ALA A 940 -6.56 -12.60 17.11
C ALA A 940 -6.49 -13.70 16.04
N GLY A 941 -6.38 -13.30 14.78
CA GLY A 941 -6.29 -14.16 13.60
C GLY A 941 -5.07 -15.07 13.68
N GLN A 942 -3.88 -14.53 13.96
CA GLN A 942 -2.69 -15.37 14.12
C GLN A 942 -2.79 -16.33 15.32
N THR A 943 -3.56 -15.99 16.36
CA THR A 943 -3.85 -16.93 17.46
C THR A 943 -4.69 -18.11 16.99
N PHE A 944 -5.77 -17.87 16.24
CA PHE A 944 -6.60 -18.92 15.67
C PHE A 944 -5.80 -19.77 14.67
N ARG A 945 -5.00 -19.12 13.83
CA ARG A 945 -4.08 -19.77 12.89
C ARG A 945 -3.12 -20.74 13.59
N ALA A 946 -2.43 -20.26 14.62
CA ALA A 946 -1.53 -21.08 15.44
C ALA A 946 -2.28 -22.22 16.16
N LEU A 947 -3.52 -21.97 16.59
CA LEU A 947 -4.40 -22.96 17.20
C LEU A 947 -4.77 -24.08 16.20
N TRP A 948 -5.12 -23.73 14.94
CA TRP A 948 -5.43 -24.70 13.88
C TRP A 948 -4.22 -25.58 13.56
N MET A 949 -3.06 -24.98 13.36
CA MET A 949 -1.82 -25.72 13.07
C MET A 949 -1.46 -26.65 14.23
N ALA A 950 -1.53 -26.16 15.47
CA ALA A 950 -1.20 -26.95 16.65
C ALA A 950 -2.15 -28.12 16.88
N ALA A 951 -3.44 -27.96 16.53
CA ALA A 951 -4.45 -28.98 16.78
C ALA A 951 -4.65 -29.97 15.61
N THR A 952 -4.53 -29.50 14.37
CA THR A 952 -4.88 -30.26 13.16
C THR A 952 -3.70 -30.51 12.23
N GLY A 953 -2.61 -29.76 12.40
CA GLY A 953 -1.47 -29.75 11.46
C GLY A 953 -1.73 -28.94 10.19
N LEU A 954 -2.85 -28.21 10.12
CA LEU A 954 -3.26 -27.42 8.98
C LEU A 954 -3.51 -25.96 9.36
N ASP A 955 -3.27 -25.10 8.40
CA ASP A 955 -3.53 -23.67 8.44
C ASP A 955 -4.92 -23.33 7.89
N VAL A 956 -5.94 -24.06 8.34
CA VAL A 956 -7.33 -23.89 7.89
C VAL A 956 -8.29 -24.19 9.03
N GLU A 957 -9.46 -23.55 9.01
CA GLU A 957 -10.44 -23.70 10.08
C GLU A 957 -10.96 -25.15 10.15
N PRO A 958 -11.10 -25.72 11.36
CA PRO A 958 -11.67 -27.04 11.54
C PRO A 958 -13.19 -26.99 11.41
N TRP A 959 -13.73 -27.61 10.36
CA TRP A 959 -15.17 -27.88 10.23
C TRP A 959 -15.64 -29.06 11.10
#